data_AF-A0A938S670-F1
#
_entry.id   AF-A0A938S670-F1
#
_cell.length_a   1.000
_cell.length_b   1.000
_cell.length_c   1.000
_cell.angle_alpha   90.00
_cell.angle_beta   90.00
_cell.angle_gamma   90.00
#
_symmetry.space_group_name_H-M   'P 1'
#
loop_
_entity.id
_entity.type
_entity.pdbx_description
1 polymer ?
#
loop_
_entity_poly.entity_id
_entity_poly.type
_entity_poly.pdbx_seq_one_letter_code
_entity_poly.pdbx_strand_id
1 'polypeptide(L)'
;RSLDGRIWEGASLEATGPQIFRRITLPLLSRAILLAFGVCFALALSEFATFHLAGVQTVGTELAVLYELTGAAAPVTRAAWPIALIALLAAVALTQATQRWKPGTVTVKTASVGSRLLAWTVLVLLLAVSWLAPVLLLVANITTWQPFRQFATLHTDDLAWSLLTAGVAALLAYTVALSGLFGSGSAHPARRIFSLLVCGSIFLAVFLPASLPAVSWLKLSALSGLGPVVQQSWLLVSLGQASRFAGLALILLLLTRYPDRRQLAEMASLDGASPFRAWWHVHLPRTWPVLLGTFLLMTMLGVTELGATMVLLPAGLPNFAQRLLNQMHYARDQQVIASCVVLVLLFLVLAGAIVSLLRLASTRRVAQILPLLLMALAAGCDDTKAGTPRVVETFGRTGAGPGEFLYPRAIELDADGSVLVADKTGRIQRLSPEGQCLGTIQMPLAAAGKPTGMSVHKDGRLFVADTHYHRVAIFSRAGQLVGEFGQYGQGDGCFIYPTDVAFAPDGRIFVSEYGGNDRISVFTSDGAFLFSFGAPGSGPGQLSRPAALCLDEKRGCLYVADACNHRIGVYDLDGRLLSYIGSLGLGVGQLRYPYGLSLLADGRIVVCEYGNNRLQVFSPEGRSLALYGQAGRQLGQLAYPWAVAVDARRRAFVVDAGNNRIQVWQL
;
A
#
# COMPACT_ATOMS: atom_id res chain seq x y z
N ARG A 1 18.45 -49.44 12.81
CA ARG A 1 19.89 -49.36 12.46
C ARG A 1 19.92 -48.79 11.04
N SER A 2 20.19 -47.52 10.76
CA SER A 2 21.24 -46.64 11.26
C SER A 2 20.75 -45.19 11.33
N LEU A 3 20.91 -44.58 12.50
CA LEU A 3 21.06 -43.12 12.57
C LEU A 3 22.43 -42.76 11.98
N ASP A 4 22.57 -41.50 11.58
CA ASP A 4 23.87 -40.83 11.58
C ASP A 4 24.58 -41.19 12.89
N GLY A 5 25.78 -41.78 12.85
CA GLY A 5 26.46 -42.33 14.03
C GLY A 5 26.58 -41.32 15.18
N ARG A 6 26.61 -40.03 14.84
CA ARG A 6 26.65 -38.89 15.77
C ARG A 6 25.40 -38.70 16.63
N ILE A 7 24.21 -39.06 16.14
CA ILE A 7 22.96 -38.94 16.92
C ILE A 7 22.83 -40.11 17.91
N TRP A 8 23.40 -41.27 17.55
CA TRP A 8 23.43 -42.47 18.41
C TRP A 8 24.40 -42.30 19.59
N GLU A 9 25.59 -41.74 19.35
CA GLU A 9 26.54 -41.39 20.44
C GLU A 9 26.01 -40.29 21.37
N GLY A 10 25.01 -39.53 20.92
CA GLY A 10 24.39 -38.45 21.70
C GLY A 10 23.27 -38.88 22.65
N ALA A 11 22.72 -40.08 22.48
CA ALA A 11 21.57 -40.60 23.20
C ALA A 11 22.01 -41.66 24.24
N SER A 12 22.82 -41.26 25.22
CA SER A 12 23.01 -42.10 26.41
C SER A 12 21.77 -41.98 27.31
N LEU A 13 21.47 -43.04 28.08
CA LEU A 13 20.43 -43.03 29.12
C LEU A 13 20.69 -41.97 30.22
N GLU A 14 21.88 -41.37 30.23
CA GLU A 14 22.32 -40.33 31.16
C GLU A 14 22.25 -38.91 30.57
N ALA A 15 21.78 -38.75 29.32
CA ALA A 15 21.77 -37.45 28.66
C ALA A 15 20.81 -36.47 29.35
N THR A 16 21.34 -35.37 29.87
CA THR A 16 20.53 -34.31 30.49
C THR A 16 19.66 -33.61 29.42
N GLY A 17 18.53 -33.01 29.83
CA GLY A 17 17.63 -32.27 28.93
C GLY A 17 18.33 -31.34 27.91
N PRO A 18 19.36 -30.56 28.30
CA PRO A 18 20.14 -29.74 27.36
C PRO A 18 20.98 -30.53 26.35
N GLN A 19 21.48 -31.71 26.72
CA GLN A 19 22.23 -32.59 25.82
C GLN A 19 21.31 -33.26 24.79
N ILE A 20 20.11 -33.67 25.20
CA ILE A 20 19.05 -34.16 24.30
C ILE A 20 18.60 -33.05 23.36
N PHE A 21 18.44 -31.83 23.87
CA PHE A 21 18.14 -30.67 23.05
C PHE A 21 19.24 -30.43 22.01
N ARG A 22 20.51 -30.33 22.42
CA ARG A 22 21.63 -30.02 21.52
C ARG A 22 21.98 -31.14 20.53
N ARG A 23 21.90 -32.41 20.93
CA ARG A 23 22.37 -33.56 20.14
C ARG A 23 21.28 -34.26 19.32
N ILE A 24 20.00 -34.09 19.65
CA ILE A 24 18.88 -34.78 18.98
C ILE A 24 17.84 -33.77 18.48
N THR A 25 17.33 -32.94 19.39
CA THR A 25 16.21 -32.04 19.11
C THR A 25 16.62 -30.92 18.15
N LEU A 26 17.75 -30.27 18.39
CA LEU A 26 18.29 -29.20 17.56
C LEU A 26 18.68 -29.69 16.16
N PRO A 27 19.33 -30.86 15.95
CA PRO A 27 19.52 -31.41 14.61
C PRO A 27 18.20 -31.73 13.88
N LEU A 28 17.20 -32.27 14.57
CA LEU A 28 15.88 -32.57 13.99
C LEU A 28 15.10 -31.29 13.63
N LEU A 29 15.16 -30.28 14.49
CA LEU A 29 14.52 -28.98 14.28
C LEU A 29 15.37 -28.04 13.43
N SER A 30 16.67 -28.28 13.25
CA SER A 30 17.60 -27.34 12.60
C SER A 30 17.12 -26.92 11.24
N ARG A 31 16.50 -27.84 10.50
CA ARG A 31 15.94 -27.60 9.17
C ARG A 31 14.65 -26.79 9.21
N ALA A 32 13.74 -27.13 10.12
CA ALA A 32 12.52 -26.36 10.32
C ALA A 32 12.84 -24.95 10.83
N ILE A 33 13.84 -24.81 11.69
CA ILE A 33 14.35 -23.54 12.21
C ILE A 33 15.08 -22.77 11.11
N LEU A 34 15.98 -23.39 10.33
CA LEU A 34 16.66 -22.74 9.20
C LEU A 34 15.67 -22.32 8.10
N LEU A 35 14.62 -23.11 7.88
CA LEU A 35 13.60 -22.82 6.90
C LEU A 35 12.63 -21.75 7.40
N ALA A 36 12.19 -21.82 8.65
CA ALA A 36 11.40 -20.77 9.29
C ALA A 36 12.19 -19.47 9.37
N PHE A 37 13.47 -19.53 9.77
CA PHE A 37 14.39 -18.40 9.74
C PHE A 37 14.56 -17.87 8.32
N GLY A 38 14.80 -18.73 7.33
CA GLY A 38 14.95 -18.33 5.93
C GLY A 38 13.68 -17.66 5.38
N VAL A 39 12.50 -18.18 5.69
CA VAL A 39 11.21 -17.60 5.31
C VAL A 39 10.98 -16.27 6.05
N CYS A 40 11.16 -16.21 7.36
CA CYS A 40 11.01 -14.99 8.13
C CYS A 40 12.02 -13.92 7.73
N PHE A 41 13.28 -14.29 7.47
CA PHE A 41 14.34 -13.42 6.99
C PHE A 41 14.05 -12.91 5.58
N ALA A 42 13.56 -13.78 4.68
CA ALA A 42 13.13 -13.37 3.35
C ALA A 42 11.94 -12.41 3.40
N LEU A 43 10.91 -12.72 4.22
CA LEU A 43 9.77 -11.84 4.43
C LEU A 43 10.22 -10.49 4.99
N ALA A 44 11.06 -10.48 6.02
CA ALA A 44 11.59 -9.26 6.64
C ALA A 44 12.45 -8.41 5.70
N LEU A 45 13.33 -9.03 4.90
CA LEU A 45 14.05 -8.35 3.83
C LEU A 45 13.08 -7.81 2.78
N SER A 46 12.05 -8.57 2.41
CA SER A 46 11.16 -8.21 1.30
C SER A 46 10.07 -7.18 1.64
N GLU A 47 9.93 -6.79 2.92
CA GLU A 47 9.01 -5.78 3.45
C GLU A 47 9.67 -4.38 3.51
N PHE A 48 10.34 -3.97 2.42
CA PHE A 48 11.06 -2.69 2.35
C PHE A 48 10.16 -1.43 2.41
N ALA A 49 8.83 -1.57 2.29
CA ALA A 49 7.89 -0.45 2.25
C ALA A 49 7.83 0.33 3.58
N THR A 50 7.91 -0.36 4.72
CA THR A 50 8.00 0.27 6.06
C THR A 50 9.31 1.02 6.23
N PHE A 51 10.41 0.50 5.69
CA PHE A 51 11.73 1.14 5.75
C PHE A 51 11.81 2.42 4.89
N HIS A 52 11.22 2.42 3.69
CA HIS A 52 11.15 3.63 2.86
C HIS A 52 10.38 4.77 3.54
N LEU A 53 9.28 4.47 4.24
CA LEU A 53 8.52 5.46 5.00
C LEU A 53 9.21 5.94 6.28
N ALA A 54 10.05 5.08 6.87
CA ALA A 54 10.94 5.45 7.97
C ALA A 54 12.20 6.22 7.50
N GLY A 55 12.33 6.53 6.20
CA GLY A 55 13.52 7.19 5.64
C GLY A 55 14.77 6.30 5.62
N VAL A 56 14.61 4.99 5.77
CA VAL A 56 15.71 4.02 5.73
C VAL A 56 15.97 3.63 4.28
N GLN A 57 17.18 3.94 3.79
CA GLN A 57 17.66 3.51 2.48
C GLN A 57 17.83 1.99 2.46
N THR A 58 17.15 1.34 1.51
CA THR A 58 17.22 -0.10 1.26
C THR A 58 17.65 -0.33 -0.18
N VAL A 59 18.15 -1.52 -0.51
CA VAL A 59 18.53 -1.78 -1.90
C VAL A 59 17.31 -1.71 -2.84
N GLY A 60 16.12 -2.10 -2.37
CA GLY A 60 14.89 -1.95 -3.14
C GLY A 60 14.55 -0.47 -3.44
N THR A 61 14.77 0.44 -2.49
CA THR A 61 14.53 1.88 -2.67
C THR A 61 15.57 2.50 -3.58
N GLU A 62 16.84 2.15 -3.42
CA GLU A 62 17.92 2.63 -4.32
C GLU A 62 17.68 2.17 -5.76
N LEU A 63 17.20 0.95 -5.98
CA LEU A 63 16.85 0.45 -7.31
C LEU A 63 15.63 1.16 -7.92
N ALA A 64 14.63 1.48 -7.10
CA ALA A 64 13.44 2.23 -7.53
C ALA A 64 13.79 3.69 -7.87
N VAL A 65 14.57 4.36 -7.02
CA VAL A 65 15.09 5.70 -7.27
C VAL A 65 15.98 5.71 -8.51
N LEU A 66 16.87 4.72 -8.68
CA LEU A 66 17.69 4.58 -9.88
C LEU A 66 16.83 4.42 -11.13
N TYR A 67 15.70 3.71 -11.05
CA TYR A 67 14.75 3.62 -12.16
C TYR A 67 14.04 4.94 -12.44
N GLU A 68 13.54 5.62 -11.41
CA GLU A 68 12.89 6.93 -11.53
C GLU A 68 13.83 7.99 -12.11
N LEU A 69 15.11 7.97 -11.72
CA LEU A 69 16.12 8.90 -12.21
C LEU A 69 16.57 8.59 -13.65
N THR A 70 16.72 7.32 -14.00
CA THR A 70 17.31 6.94 -15.31
C THR A 70 16.29 6.63 -16.40
N GLY A 71 15.04 6.31 -16.04
CA GLY A 71 14.02 5.81 -16.95
C GLY A 71 14.37 4.49 -17.65
N ALA A 72 15.51 3.87 -17.33
CA ALA A 72 16.11 2.78 -18.08
C ALA A 72 16.21 1.51 -17.23
N ALA A 73 16.00 0.34 -17.85
CA ALA A 73 16.09 -0.95 -17.15
C ALA A 73 17.56 -1.39 -16.92
N ALA A 74 18.45 -1.08 -17.86
CA ALA A 74 19.83 -1.58 -17.86
C ALA A 74 20.67 -1.18 -16.62
N PRO A 75 20.54 0.04 -16.06
CA PRO A 75 21.21 0.42 -14.81
C PRO A 75 20.65 -0.35 -13.61
N VAL A 76 19.31 -0.48 -13.55
CA VAL A 76 18.60 -1.19 -12.48
C VAL A 76 18.98 -2.67 -12.47
N THR A 77 19.00 -3.33 -13.63
CA THR A 77 19.39 -4.74 -13.73
C THR A 77 20.85 -4.97 -13.34
N ARG A 78 21.76 -4.06 -13.71
CA ARG A 78 23.17 -4.12 -13.29
C ARG A 78 23.32 -3.96 -11.78
N ALA A 79 22.58 -3.05 -11.17
CA ALA A 79 22.62 -2.84 -9.72
C ALA A 79 21.96 -4.01 -8.94
N ALA A 80 20.93 -4.65 -9.51
CA ALA A 80 20.21 -5.75 -8.86
C ALA A 80 20.88 -7.13 -8.98
N TRP A 81 21.70 -7.36 -10.01
CA TRP A 81 22.26 -8.68 -10.33
C TRP A 81 23.05 -9.37 -9.19
N PRO A 82 23.87 -8.67 -8.38
CA PRO A 82 24.65 -9.31 -7.31
C PRO A 82 23.75 -9.92 -6.24
N ILE A 83 22.62 -9.27 -5.93
CA ILE A 83 21.63 -9.76 -4.97
C ILE A 83 20.93 -11.00 -5.51
N ALA A 84 20.55 -10.98 -6.79
CA ALA A 84 19.97 -12.14 -7.45
C ALA A 84 20.95 -13.34 -7.45
N LEU A 85 22.25 -13.10 -7.66
CA LEU A 85 23.27 -14.14 -7.58
C LEU A 85 23.42 -14.72 -6.18
N ILE A 86 23.50 -13.88 -5.14
CA ILE A 86 23.60 -14.34 -3.74
C ILE A 86 22.38 -15.17 -3.36
N ALA A 87 21.19 -14.71 -3.72
CA ALA A 87 19.94 -15.44 -3.48
C ALA A 87 19.90 -16.77 -4.27
N LEU A 88 20.41 -16.82 -5.49
CA LEU A 88 20.53 -18.04 -6.28
C LEU A 88 21.51 -19.05 -5.64
N LEU A 89 22.67 -18.58 -5.15
CA LEU A 89 23.63 -19.42 -4.45
C LEU A 89 23.05 -19.96 -3.13
N ALA A 90 22.33 -19.13 -2.38
CA ALA A 90 21.60 -19.56 -1.18
C ALA A 90 20.52 -20.60 -1.51
N ALA A 91 19.77 -20.40 -2.59
CA ALA A 91 18.77 -21.34 -3.08
C ALA A 91 19.38 -22.70 -3.45
N VAL A 92 20.50 -22.71 -4.17
CA VAL A 92 21.23 -23.95 -4.50
C VAL A 92 21.74 -24.63 -3.24
N ALA A 93 22.31 -23.89 -2.28
CA ALA A 93 22.80 -24.45 -1.02
C ALA A 93 21.66 -25.08 -0.19
N LEU A 94 20.53 -24.39 -0.06
CA LEU A 94 19.32 -24.89 0.62
C LEU A 94 18.72 -26.11 -0.10
N THR A 95 18.70 -26.10 -1.44
CA THR A 95 18.19 -27.23 -2.25
C THR A 95 19.09 -28.46 -2.13
N GLN A 96 20.42 -28.27 -2.11
CA GLN A 96 21.35 -29.37 -1.88
C GLN A 96 21.27 -29.91 -0.44
N ALA A 97 21.11 -29.03 0.55
CA ALA A 97 20.91 -29.43 1.95
C ALA A 97 19.61 -30.23 2.15
N THR A 98 18.56 -29.91 1.41
CA THR A 98 17.28 -30.64 1.44
C THR A 98 17.35 -31.98 0.70
N GLN A 99 18.06 -32.07 -0.44
CA GLN A 99 18.20 -33.33 -1.20
C GLN A 99 19.13 -34.36 -0.55
N ARG A 100 20.12 -33.95 0.25
CA ARG A 100 21.06 -34.87 0.94
C ARG A 100 20.43 -35.66 2.09
N TRP A 101 19.12 -35.57 2.32
CA TRP A 101 18.44 -36.23 3.41
C TRP A 101 17.49 -37.29 2.91
N LYS A 102 17.77 -38.54 3.27
CA LYS A 102 16.84 -39.66 3.13
C LYS A 102 16.13 -39.83 4.47
N PRO A 103 14.79 -39.73 4.55
CA PRO A 103 14.08 -40.15 5.74
C PRO A 103 14.25 -41.66 5.86
N GLY A 104 14.97 -42.11 6.90
CA GLY A 104 14.86 -43.48 7.36
C GLY A 104 13.63 -43.60 8.25
N THR A 105 12.88 -44.69 8.14
CA THR A 105 11.78 -45.04 9.05
C THR A 105 12.31 -45.11 10.49
N VAL A 106 11.92 -44.15 11.32
CA VAL A 106 12.20 -44.14 12.75
C VAL A 106 10.88 -44.05 13.48
N THR A 107 10.53 -45.12 14.20
CA THR A 107 9.61 -45.03 15.32
C THR A 107 10.36 -44.42 16.49
N VAL A 108 10.05 -43.16 16.81
CA VAL A 108 10.48 -42.54 18.07
C VAL A 108 9.73 -43.27 19.18
N LYS A 109 10.43 -44.10 19.98
CA LYS A 109 9.94 -44.35 21.35
C LYS A 109 10.04 -43.00 22.05
N THR A 110 8.89 -42.47 22.45
CA THR A 110 8.77 -41.21 23.18
C THR A 110 9.77 -41.21 24.32
N ALA A 111 10.84 -40.43 24.22
CA ALA A 111 11.52 -39.96 25.40
C ALA A 111 10.47 -39.13 26.15
N SER A 112 9.98 -39.65 27.28
CA SER A 112 9.13 -38.89 28.16
C SER A 112 9.91 -37.66 28.60
N VAL A 113 9.64 -36.51 27.99
CA VAL A 113 10.10 -35.22 28.48
C VAL A 113 9.69 -35.16 29.95
N GLY A 114 10.68 -35.09 30.84
CA GLY A 114 10.58 -35.37 32.27
C GLY A 114 9.59 -34.52 33.07
N SER A 115 8.93 -33.53 32.47
CA SER A 115 7.61 -33.11 32.93
C SER A 115 6.82 -32.51 31.77
N ARG A 116 5.61 -33.03 31.52
CA ARG A 116 4.63 -32.37 30.62
C ARG A 116 4.41 -30.92 31.05
N LEU A 117 4.54 -30.62 32.34
CA LEU A 117 4.42 -29.30 32.93
C LEU A 117 5.41 -28.29 32.32
N LEU A 118 6.70 -28.61 32.22
CA LEU A 118 7.71 -27.69 31.68
C LEU A 118 7.47 -27.39 30.18
N ALA A 119 7.06 -28.40 29.41
CA ALA A 119 6.74 -28.20 28.00
C ALA A 119 5.51 -27.29 27.82
N TRP A 120 4.47 -27.47 28.65
CA TRP A 120 3.30 -26.60 28.65
C TRP A 120 3.62 -25.19 29.13
N THR A 121 4.44 -25.01 30.16
CA THR A 121 4.80 -23.67 30.64
C THR A 121 5.62 -22.90 29.60
N VAL A 122 6.59 -23.54 28.95
CA VAL A 122 7.35 -22.91 27.86
C VAL A 122 6.45 -22.55 26.68
N LEU A 123 5.54 -23.43 26.28
CA LEU A 123 4.60 -23.15 25.19
C LEU A 123 3.66 -21.98 25.54
N VAL A 124 3.07 -21.99 26.74
CA VAL A 124 2.19 -20.91 27.21
C VAL A 124 2.96 -19.59 27.28
N LEU A 125 4.19 -19.58 27.77
CA LEU A 125 5.03 -18.38 27.83
C LEU A 125 5.33 -17.84 26.42
N LEU A 126 5.69 -18.72 25.47
CA LEU A 126 5.95 -18.33 24.08
C LEU A 126 4.70 -17.75 23.41
N LEU A 127 3.54 -18.36 23.61
CA LEU A 127 2.25 -17.84 23.10
C LEU A 127 1.87 -16.52 23.78
N ALA A 128 2.11 -16.41 25.08
CA ALA A 128 1.82 -15.20 25.84
C ALA A 128 2.66 -14.02 25.35
N VAL A 129 3.97 -14.20 25.16
CA VAL A 129 4.89 -13.16 24.71
C VAL A 129 4.73 -12.84 23.23
N SER A 130 4.53 -13.85 22.38
CA SER A 130 4.54 -13.65 20.92
C SER A 130 3.20 -13.17 20.35
N TRP A 131 2.09 -13.47 21.03
CA TRP A 131 0.75 -13.17 20.50
C TRP A 131 -0.16 -12.47 21.51
N LEU A 132 -0.32 -13.05 22.71
CA LEU A 132 -1.32 -12.55 23.66
C LEU A 132 -1.00 -11.13 24.16
N ALA A 133 0.24 -10.89 24.60
CA ALA A 133 0.65 -9.60 25.12
C ALA A 133 0.61 -8.48 24.05
N PRO A 134 1.13 -8.67 22.82
CA PRO A 134 0.97 -7.69 21.75
C PRO A 134 -0.49 -7.36 21.42
N VAL A 135 -1.36 -8.37 21.32
CA VAL A 135 -2.78 -8.16 21.02
C VAL A 135 -3.48 -7.44 22.17
N LEU A 136 -3.22 -7.82 23.43
CA LEU A 136 -3.79 -7.15 24.59
C LEU A 136 -3.33 -5.69 24.69
N LEU A 137 -2.05 -5.40 24.45
CA LEU A 137 -1.53 -4.02 24.41
C LEU A 137 -2.19 -3.21 23.29
N LEU A 138 -2.36 -3.81 22.11
CA LEU A 138 -3.01 -3.18 20.97
C LEU A 138 -4.47 -2.85 21.27
N VAL A 139 -5.21 -3.77 21.90
CA VAL A 139 -6.60 -3.55 22.32
C VAL A 139 -6.71 -2.54 23.47
N ALA A 140 -5.79 -2.57 24.43
CA ALA A 140 -5.77 -1.64 25.56
C ALA A 140 -5.53 -0.18 25.13
N ASN A 141 -4.84 0.04 24.00
CA ASN A 141 -4.62 1.37 23.45
C ASN A 141 -5.83 1.96 22.70
N ILE A 142 -6.92 1.21 22.55
CA ILE A 142 -8.15 1.71 21.91
C ILE A 142 -8.90 2.60 22.90
N THR A 143 -8.97 3.90 22.58
CA THR A 143 -9.63 4.89 23.45
C THR A 143 -11.09 5.12 23.06
N THR A 144 -11.47 4.86 21.80
CA THR A 144 -12.81 5.11 21.27
C THR A 144 -13.23 4.06 20.24
N TRP A 145 -14.54 3.90 20.03
CA TRP A 145 -15.12 2.99 19.02
C TRP A 145 -15.28 3.63 17.63
N GLN A 146 -15.01 4.93 17.49
CA GLN A 146 -15.16 5.67 16.24
C GLN A 146 -14.32 5.08 15.08
N PRO A 147 -13.05 4.65 15.28
CA PRO A 147 -12.25 4.06 14.20
C PRO A 147 -12.86 2.80 13.59
N PHE A 148 -13.52 1.95 14.39
CA PHE A 148 -14.21 0.75 13.90
C PHE A 148 -15.44 1.08 13.06
N ARG A 149 -16.20 2.11 13.46
CA ARG A 149 -17.33 2.60 12.65
C ARG A 149 -16.83 3.17 11.32
N GLN A 150 -15.77 3.98 11.36
CA GLN A 150 -15.13 4.52 10.14
C GLN A 150 -14.64 3.39 9.23
N PHE A 151 -14.03 2.35 9.80
CA PHE A 151 -13.62 1.16 9.05
C PHE A 151 -14.80 0.51 8.34
N ALA A 152 -15.88 0.22 9.07
CA ALA A 152 -17.07 -0.42 8.51
C ALA A 152 -17.75 0.41 7.41
N THR A 153 -17.60 1.73 7.44
CA THR A 153 -18.19 2.61 6.41
C THR A 153 -17.31 2.85 5.20
N LEU A 154 -15.98 2.76 5.31
CA LEU A 154 -15.06 3.22 4.26
C LEU A 154 -14.11 2.18 3.71
N HIS A 155 -13.79 1.17 4.52
CA HIS A 155 -12.70 0.25 4.25
C HIS A 155 -13.20 -1.15 3.93
N THR A 156 -14.52 -1.39 3.97
CA THR A 156 -15.13 -2.64 3.55
C THR A 156 -14.81 -2.94 2.09
N ASP A 157 -14.91 -1.94 1.21
CA ASP A 157 -14.64 -2.12 -0.22
C ASP A 157 -13.14 -2.25 -0.47
N ASP A 158 -12.31 -1.42 0.19
CA ASP A 158 -10.85 -1.53 0.15
C ASP A 158 -10.39 -2.94 0.56
N LEU A 159 -10.97 -3.49 1.63
CA LEU A 159 -10.68 -4.83 2.14
C LEU A 159 -11.23 -5.93 1.23
N ALA A 160 -12.46 -5.80 0.73
CA ALA A 160 -13.08 -6.78 -0.16
C ALA A 160 -12.29 -6.94 -1.46
N TRP A 161 -11.90 -5.83 -2.08
CA TRP A 161 -11.04 -5.84 -3.27
C TRP A 161 -9.67 -6.44 -2.96
N SER A 162 -9.04 -6.08 -1.85
CA SER A 162 -7.77 -6.68 -1.44
C SER A 162 -7.87 -8.18 -1.19
N LEU A 163 -8.96 -8.66 -0.58
CA LEU A 163 -9.22 -10.09 -0.39
C LEU A 163 -9.42 -10.81 -1.73
N LEU A 164 -10.16 -10.21 -2.66
CA LEU A 164 -10.36 -10.76 -4.00
C LEU A 164 -9.03 -10.86 -4.75
N THR A 165 -8.26 -9.77 -4.81
CA THR A 165 -6.98 -9.73 -5.51
C THR A 165 -5.99 -10.72 -4.90
N ALA A 166 -5.93 -10.79 -3.56
CA ALA A 166 -5.03 -11.69 -2.84
C ALA A 166 -5.46 -13.16 -2.94
N GLY A 167 -6.76 -13.45 -2.94
CA GLY A 167 -7.27 -14.80 -3.14
C GLY A 167 -6.97 -15.33 -4.55
N VAL A 168 -7.16 -14.50 -5.58
CA VAL A 168 -6.76 -14.84 -6.96
C VAL A 168 -5.24 -14.97 -7.07
N ALA A 169 -4.47 -14.09 -6.43
CA ALA A 169 -3.02 -14.21 -6.37
C ALA A 169 -2.58 -15.54 -5.72
N ALA A 170 -3.26 -15.96 -4.65
CA ALA A 170 -2.97 -17.21 -3.97
C ALA A 170 -3.24 -18.42 -4.87
N LEU A 171 -4.35 -18.42 -5.62
CA LEU A 171 -4.64 -19.47 -6.63
C LEU A 171 -3.58 -19.51 -7.73
N LEU A 172 -3.21 -18.35 -8.29
CA LEU A 172 -2.19 -18.27 -9.34
C LEU A 172 -0.83 -18.75 -8.84
N ALA A 173 -0.40 -18.28 -7.67
CA ALA A 173 0.85 -18.71 -7.04
C ALA A 173 0.86 -20.23 -6.79
N TYR A 174 -0.28 -20.83 -6.46
CA TYR A 174 -0.43 -22.28 -6.40
C TYR A 174 -0.20 -22.98 -7.72
N THR A 175 -0.82 -22.47 -8.80
CA THR A 175 -0.64 -23.06 -10.14
C THR A 175 0.81 -22.98 -10.59
N VAL A 176 1.49 -21.85 -10.32
CA VAL A 176 2.92 -21.67 -10.60
C VAL A 176 3.76 -22.65 -9.78
N ALA A 177 3.50 -22.77 -8.48
CA ALA A 177 4.24 -23.69 -7.62
C ALA A 177 4.04 -25.17 -8.03
N LEU A 178 2.82 -25.57 -8.36
CA LEU A 178 2.54 -26.90 -8.91
C LEU A 178 3.24 -27.12 -10.25
N SER A 179 3.38 -26.07 -11.06
CA SER A 179 4.05 -26.15 -12.35
C SER A 179 5.53 -26.55 -12.23
N GLY A 180 6.24 -25.99 -11.25
CA GLY A 180 7.64 -26.32 -11.00
C GLY A 180 7.85 -27.76 -10.53
N LEU A 181 6.83 -28.34 -9.90
CA LEU A 181 6.84 -29.72 -9.42
C LEU A 181 6.53 -30.75 -10.52
N PHE A 182 6.06 -30.33 -11.71
CA PHE A 182 5.91 -31.23 -12.84
C PHE A 182 7.29 -31.71 -13.32
N GLY A 183 7.46 -33.02 -13.43
CA GLY A 183 8.71 -33.63 -13.89
C GLY A 183 9.76 -33.90 -12.81
N SER A 184 9.55 -33.48 -11.55
CA SER A 184 10.51 -33.73 -10.45
C SER A 184 10.74 -35.23 -10.18
N GLY A 185 9.75 -36.07 -10.50
CA GLY A 185 9.81 -37.53 -10.40
C GLY A 185 10.21 -38.26 -11.69
N SER A 186 10.54 -37.53 -12.76
CA SER A 186 10.90 -38.12 -14.05
C SER A 186 12.23 -38.87 -13.97
N ALA A 187 12.30 -40.04 -14.62
CA ALA A 187 13.54 -40.80 -14.81
C ALA A 187 14.49 -40.11 -15.82
N HIS A 188 13.95 -39.31 -16.76
CA HIS A 188 14.77 -38.59 -17.73
C HIS A 188 15.53 -37.40 -17.09
N PRO A 189 16.86 -37.32 -17.25
CA PRO A 189 17.70 -36.30 -16.61
C PRO A 189 17.37 -34.88 -17.06
N ALA A 190 17.07 -34.66 -18.35
CA ALA A 190 16.71 -33.35 -18.87
C ALA A 190 15.45 -32.76 -18.23
N ARG A 191 14.40 -33.57 -18.04
CA ARG A 191 13.15 -33.16 -17.37
C ARG A 191 13.38 -32.87 -15.88
N ARG A 192 14.27 -33.62 -15.23
CA ARG A 192 14.65 -33.39 -13.83
C ARG A 192 15.43 -32.08 -13.68
N ILE A 193 16.39 -31.81 -14.56
CA ILE A 193 17.15 -30.55 -14.58
C ILE A 193 16.21 -29.36 -14.84
N PHE A 194 15.31 -29.48 -15.83
CA PHE A 194 14.32 -28.45 -16.11
C PHE A 194 13.42 -28.15 -14.90
N SER A 195 12.88 -29.18 -14.23
CA SER A 195 12.09 -29.01 -13.01
C SER A 195 12.89 -28.33 -11.89
N LEU A 196 14.17 -28.67 -11.73
CA LEU A 196 15.06 -28.00 -10.76
C LEU A 196 15.28 -26.52 -11.09
N LEU A 197 15.50 -26.19 -12.36
CA LEU A 197 15.65 -24.81 -12.81
C LEU A 197 14.37 -24.02 -12.53
N VAL A 198 13.20 -24.55 -12.90
CA VAL A 198 11.91 -23.88 -12.66
C VAL A 198 11.63 -23.71 -11.16
N CYS A 199 11.86 -24.75 -10.35
CA CYS A 199 11.72 -24.65 -8.89
C CYS A 199 12.69 -23.62 -8.29
N GLY A 200 13.95 -23.61 -8.77
CA GLY A 200 14.95 -22.63 -8.37
C GLY A 200 14.54 -21.20 -8.71
N SER A 201 13.99 -20.97 -9.90
CA SER A 201 13.47 -19.66 -10.31
C SER A 201 12.27 -19.20 -9.49
N ILE A 202 11.30 -20.09 -9.23
CA ILE A 202 10.13 -19.78 -8.39
C ILE A 202 10.56 -19.45 -6.95
N PHE A 203 11.53 -20.19 -6.42
CA PHE A 203 12.07 -19.94 -5.09
C PHE A 203 12.84 -18.62 -5.02
N LEU A 204 13.65 -18.32 -6.05
CA LEU A 204 14.41 -17.07 -6.13
C LEU A 204 13.50 -15.83 -6.09
N ALA A 205 12.32 -15.92 -6.70
CA ALA A 205 11.36 -14.81 -6.76
C ALA A 205 10.92 -14.30 -5.38
N VAL A 206 10.92 -15.14 -4.34
CA VAL A 206 10.57 -14.74 -2.95
C VAL A 206 11.59 -13.78 -2.35
N PHE A 207 12.84 -13.85 -2.78
CA PHE A 207 13.93 -13.00 -2.29
C PHE A 207 14.07 -11.69 -3.07
N LEU A 208 13.34 -11.53 -4.17
CA LEU A 208 13.35 -10.31 -4.95
C LEU A 208 12.40 -9.28 -4.31
N PRO A 209 12.77 -7.99 -4.26
CA PRO A 209 11.83 -6.92 -3.95
C PRO A 209 10.59 -7.02 -4.84
N ALA A 210 9.40 -6.93 -4.26
CA ALA A 210 8.13 -7.09 -4.98
C ALA A 210 7.92 -6.11 -6.14
N SER A 211 8.58 -4.94 -6.06
CA SER A 211 8.60 -3.94 -7.11
C SER A 211 9.24 -4.44 -8.41
N LEU A 212 10.22 -5.35 -8.36
CA LEU A 212 10.90 -5.87 -9.56
C LEU A 212 9.98 -6.74 -10.43
N PRO A 213 9.31 -7.80 -9.91
CA PRO A 213 8.29 -8.53 -10.66
C PRO A 213 7.17 -7.62 -11.16
N ALA A 214 6.74 -6.66 -10.34
CA ALA A 214 5.68 -5.72 -10.71
C ALA A 214 6.04 -4.82 -11.90
N VAL A 215 7.21 -4.18 -11.87
CA VAL A 215 7.72 -3.38 -13.01
C VAL A 215 7.90 -4.26 -14.25
N SER A 216 8.32 -5.51 -14.07
CA SER A 216 8.46 -6.46 -15.18
C SER A 216 7.11 -6.77 -15.84
N TRP A 217 6.07 -6.99 -15.06
CA TRP A 217 4.71 -7.20 -15.57
C TRP A 217 4.14 -5.98 -16.30
N LEU A 218 4.38 -4.77 -15.80
CA LEU A 218 3.99 -3.53 -16.51
C LEU A 218 4.68 -3.41 -17.88
N LYS A 219 5.97 -3.73 -17.95
CA LYS A 219 6.70 -3.67 -19.22
C LYS A 219 6.25 -4.75 -20.19
N LEU A 220 6.06 -5.97 -19.71
CA LEU A 220 5.56 -7.06 -20.52
C LEU A 220 4.16 -6.73 -21.08
N SER A 221 3.29 -6.13 -20.27
CA SER A 221 1.95 -5.74 -20.73
C SER A 221 1.98 -4.58 -21.73
N ALA A 222 2.96 -3.67 -21.61
CA ALA A 222 3.18 -2.61 -22.59
C ALA A 222 3.75 -3.13 -23.92
N LEU A 223 4.74 -4.04 -23.87
CA LEU A 223 5.41 -4.60 -25.06
C LEU A 223 4.52 -5.55 -25.87
N SER A 224 3.59 -6.24 -25.21
CA SER A 224 2.69 -7.22 -25.84
C SER A 224 1.51 -6.58 -26.59
N GLY A 225 1.40 -5.24 -26.59
CA GLY A 225 0.28 -4.54 -27.22
C GLY A 225 -1.08 -4.88 -26.60
N LEU A 226 -1.09 -5.40 -25.36
CA LEU A 226 -2.33 -5.69 -24.65
C LEU A 226 -3.15 -4.41 -24.51
N GLY A 227 -4.45 -4.51 -24.82
CA GLY A 227 -5.34 -3.35 -24.80
C GLY A 227 -5.38 -2.65 -23.43
N PRO A 228 -5.76 -1.36 -23.38
CA PRO A 228 -5.77 -0.55 -22.15
C PRO A 228 -6.55 -1.18 -21.00
N VAL A 229 -7.59 -1.97 -21.32
CA VAL A 229 -8.43 -2.71 -20.36
C VAL A 229 -7.61 -3.72 -19.55
N VAL A 230 -6.67 -4.42 -20.17
CA VAL A 230 -5.82 -5.41 -19.50
C VAL A 230 -4.75 -4.72 -18.68
N GLN A 231 -4.17 -3.63 -19.20
CA GLN A 231 -3.17 -2.81 -18.50
C GLN A 231 -3.73 -2.10 -17.26
N GLN A 232 -5.04 -1.88 -17.21
CA GLN A 232 -5.76 -1.27 -16.08
C GLN A 232 -6.52 -2.31 -15.25
N SER A 233 -6.30 -3.60 -15.48
CA SER A 233 -6.99 -4.66 -14.76
C SER A 233 -6.35 -4.91 -13.39
N TRP A 234 -7.20 -5.11 -12.38
CA TRP A 234 -6.78 -5.62 -11.07
C TRP A 234 -6.09 -6.99 -11.14
N LEU A 235 -6.26 -7.73 -12.25
CA LEU A 235 -5.57 -9.00 -12.49
C LEU A 235 -4.04 -8.84 -12.53
N LEU A 236 -3.54 -7.69 -12.99
CA LEU A 236 -2.09 -7.40 -12.95
C LEU A 236 -1.59 -7.38 -11.51
N VAL A 237 -2.35 -6.78 -10.58
CA VAL A 237 -2.02 -6.79 -9.15
C VAL A 237 -1.91 -8.22 -8.64
N SER A 238 -2.89 -9.07 -8.96
CA SER A 238 -2.86 -10.49 -8.58
C SER A 238 -1.68 -11.24 -9.17
N LEU A 239 -1.27 -10.96 -10.43
CA LEU A 239 -0.08 -11.55 -11.05
C LEU A 239 1.21 -11.13 -10.35
N GLY A 240 1.34 -9.85 -9.98
CA GLY A 240 2.48 -9.34 -9.21
C GLY A 240 2.58 -9.99 -7.84
N GLN A 241 1.48 -10.03 -7.09
CA GLN A 241 1.40 -10.70 -5.79
C GLN A 241 1.66 -12.21 -5.92
N ALA A 242 1.14 -12.87 -6.96
CA ALA A 242 1.37 -14.29 -7.20
C ALA A 242 2.85 -14.58 -7.44
N SER A 243 3.52 -13.72 -8.22
CA SER A 243 4.96 -13.83 -8.49
C SER A 243 5.79 -13.73 -7.20
N ARG A 244 5.33 -12.94 -6.21
CA ARG A 244 5.95 -12.82 -4.88
C ARG A 244 5.73 -14.07 -4.02
N PHE A 245 4.51 -14.58 -3.96
CA PHE A 245 4.16 -15.65 -3.01
C PHE A 245 4.24 -17.07 -3.58
N ALA A 246 4.51 -17.25 -4.87
CA ALA A 246 4.65 -18.58 -5.50
C ALA A 246 5.75 -19.44 -4.86
N GLY A 247 6.88 -18.87 -4.45
CA GLY A 247 7.90 -19.64 -3.75
C GLY A 247 7.48 -20.06 -2.33
N LEU A 248 6.64 -19.29 -1.65
CA LEU A 248 6.05 -19.70 -0.36
C LEU A 248 5.12 -20.91 -0.55
N ALA A 249 4.26 -20.88 -1.59
CA ALA A 249 3.47 -22.04 -1.98
C ALA A 249 4.34 -23.25 -2.33
N LEU A 250 5.45 -23.04 -3.06
CA LEU A 250 6.38 -24.11 -3.42
C LEU A 250 7.03 -24.74 -2.18
N ILE A 251 7.51 -23.94 -1.23
CA ILE A 251 8.10 -24.42 0.03
C ILE A 251 7.08 -25.26 0.80
N LEU A 252 5.86 -24.75 0.97
CA LEU A 252 4.81 -25.45 1.71
C LEU A 252 4.35 -26.72 1.00
N LEU A 253 4.25 -26.73 -0.33
CA LEU A 253 3.98 -27.93 -1.13
C LEU A 253 5.11 -28.97 -1.00
N LEU A 254 6.38 -28.56 -1.01
CA LEU A 254 7.52 -29.46 -0.81
C LEU A 254 7.50 -30.07 0.59
N LEU A 255 7.11 -29.30 1.62
CA LEU A 255 6.90 -29.82 2.98
C LEU A 255 5.76 -30.84 3.04
N THR A 256 4.66 -30.62 2.30
CA THR A 256 3.55 -31.61 2.25
C THR A 256 3.88 -32.91 1.51
N ARG A 257 4.92 -32.90 0.66
CA ARG A 257 5.39 -34.09 -0.05
C ARG A 257 6.14 -35.09 0.86
N TYR A 258 6.52 -34.69 2.08
CA TYR A 258 7.20 -35.54 3.06
C TYR A 258 6.38 -35.56 4.36
N PRO A 259 5.68 -36.67 4.72
CA PRO A 259 6.33 -37.96 4.99
C PRO A 259 5.52 -39.24 4.63
N ASP A 260 6.22 -40.34 4.33
CA ASP A 260 5.78 -41.76 4.34
C ASP A 260 4.45 -42.13 3.67
N ARG A 261 4.38 -42.14 2.32
CA ARG A 261 3.11 -42.41 1.61
C ARG A 261 3.14 -43.39 0.45
N ARG A 262 4.28 -44.02 0.14
CA ARG A 262 4.28 -45.09 -0.87
C ARG A 262 3.36 -46.23 -0.45
N GLN A 263 3.46 -46.69 0.79
CA GLN A 263 2.69 -47.84 1.29
C GLN A 263 1.17 -47.70 1.17
N LEU A 264 0.59 -46.54 1.49
CA LEU A 264 -0.88 -46.36 1.43
C LEU A 264 -1.40 -46.13 0.01
N ALA A 265 -0.61 -45.47 -0.84
CA ALA A 265 -0.92 -45.34 -2.25
C ALA A 265 -0.75 -46.69 -2.98
N GLU A 266 0.27 -47.46 -2.62
CA GLU A 266 0.51 -48.83 -3.06
C GLU A 266 -0.63 -49.75 -2.59
N MET A 267 -1.06 -49.68 -1.33
CA MET A 267 -2.24 -50.40 -0.82
C MET A 267 -3.51 -50.06 -1.60
N ALA A 268 -3.80 -48.77 -1.82
CA ALA A 268 -4.96 -48.38 -2.63
C ALA A 268 -4.87 -48.87 -4.08
N SER A 269 -3.67 -48.89 -4.67
CA SER A 269 -3.46 -49.44 -6.01
C SER A 269 -3.59 -50.96 -6.07
N LEU A 270 -3.17 -51.68 -5.01
CA LEU A 270 -3.34 -53.12 -4.86
C LEU A 270 -4.80 -53.51 -4.65
N ASP A 271 -5.60 -52.65 -4.00
CA ASP A 271 -7.05 -52.78 -3.88
C ASP A 271 -7.82 -52.40 -5.17
N GLY A 272 -7.12 -52.15 -6.28
CA GLY A 272 -7.73 -51.81 -7.57
C GLY A 272 -8.32 -50.40 -7.64
N ALA A 273 -7.98 -49.50 -6.71
CA ALA A 273 -8.44 -48.12 -6.78
C ALA A 273 -7.82 -47.40 -7.98
N SER A 274 -8.67 -46.81 -8.83
CA SER A 274 -8.21 -45.90 -9.88
C SER A 274 -7.31 -44.78 -9.31
N PRO A 275 -6.37 -44.23 -10.09
CA PRO A 275 -5.49 -43.13 -9.65
C PRO A 275 -6.25 -41.95 -9.03
N PHE A 276 -7.43 -41.65 -9.56
CA PHE A 276 -8.32 -40.62 -9.02
C PHE A 276 -8.90 -41.00 -7.65
N ARG A 277 -9.40 -42.23 -7.47
CA ARG A 277 -9.92 -42.70 -6.17
C ARG A 277 -8.83 -42.77 -5.10
N ALA A 278 -7.65 -43.25 -5.46
CA ALA A 278 -6.48 -43.26 -4.58
C ALA A 278 -6.10 -41.83 -4.18
N TRP A 279 -6.05 -40.90 -5.13
CA TRP A 279 -5.82 -39.49 -4.84
C TRP A 279 -6.90 -38.88 -3.92
N TRP A 280 -8.18 -39.12 -4.21
CA TRP A 280 -9.31 -38.56 -3.47
C TRP A 280 -9.44 -39.08 -2.03
N HIS A 281 -9.20 -40.36 -1.78
CA HIS A 281 -9.41 -40.97 -0.46
C HIS A 281 -8.14 -41.05 0.39
N VAL A 282 -6.96 -41.15 -0.24
CA VAL A 282 -5.68 -41.32 0.47
C VAL A 282 -4.89 -40.02 0.55
N HIS A 283 -4.80 -39.28 -0.57
CA HIS A 283 -3.95 -38.10 -0.65
C HIS A 283 -4.68 -36.82 -0.20
N LEU A 284 -5.87 -36.57 -0.74
CA LEU A 284 -6.63 -35.33 -0.53
C LEU A 284 -6.93 -35.03 0.96
N PRO A 285 -7.44 -35.96 1.79
CA PRO A 285 -7.77 -35.66 3.20
C PRO A 285 -6.58 -35.16 4.02
N ARG A 286 -5.36 -35.48 3.55
CA ARG A 286 -4.11 -35.19 4.24
C ARG A 286 -3.33 -34.03 3.62
N THR A 287 -3.55 -33.70 2.35
CA THR A 287 -2.92 -32.55 1.69
C THR A 287 -3.81 -31.32 1.76
N TRP A 288 -5.13 -31.48 1.71
CA TRP A 288 -6.06 -30.36 1.69
C TRP A 288 -5.94 -29.40 2.89
N PRO A 289 -5.67 -29.83 4.14
CA PRO A 289 -5.56 -28.88 5.26
C PRO A 289 -4.35 -27.96 5.12
N VAL A 290 -3.25 -28.48 4.56
CA VAL A 290 -2.05 -27.68 4.32
C VAL A 290 -2.22 -26.80 3.08
N LEU A 291 -2.90 -27.31 2.04
CA LEU A 291 -3.27 -26.50 0.87
C LEU A 291 -4.14 -25.32 1.29
N LEU A 292 -5.12 -25.56 2.15
CA LEU A 292 -5.96 -24.51 2.69
C LEU A 292 -5.18 -23.54 3.57
N GLY A 293 -4.41 -24.04 4.55
CA GLY A 293 -3.66 -23.19 5.47
C GLY A 293 -2.70 -22.26 4.72
N THR A 294 -2.06 -22.77 3.68
CA THR A 294 -1.18 -22.00 2.81
C THR A 294 -1.96 -21.01 1.94
N PHE A 295 -3.11 -21.39 1.37
CA PHE A 295 -3.99 -20.46 0.65
C PHE A 295 -4.42 -19.29 1.52
N LEU A 296 -4.84 -19.56 2.76
CA LEU A 296 -5.23 -18.53 3.73
C LEU A 296 -4.06 -17.63 4.11
N LEU A 297 -2.89 -18.23 4.39
CA LEU A 297 -1.68 -17.48 4.69
C LEU A 297 -1.31 -16.52 3.56
N MET A 298 -1.30 -17.01 2.32
CA MET A 298 -0.96 -16.21 1.15
C MET A 298 -2.00 -15.13 0.86
N THR A 299 -3.28 -15.42 1.08
CA THR A 299 -4.35 -14.41 0.97
C THR A 299 -4.13 -13.30 1.99
N MET A 300 -3.83 -13.63 3.26
CA MET A 300 -3.57 -12.61 4.28
C MET A 300 -2.31 -11.80 3.97
N LEU A 301 -1.21 -12.46 3.55
CA LEU A 301 0.00 -11.76 3.13
C LEU A 301 -0.25 -10.85 1.92
N GLY A 302 -1.12 -11.26 0.99
CA GLY A 302 -1.52 -10.48 -0.18
C GLY A 302 -2.38 -9.26 0.16
N VAL A 303 -3.23 -9.35 1.20
CA VAL A 303 -4.06 -8.21 1.65
C VAL A 303 -3.22 -7.05 2.14
N THR A 304 -2.06 -7.34 2.76
CA THR A 304 -1.13 -6.34 3.28
C THR A 304 0.08 -6.09 2.37
N GLU A 305 0.15 -6.75 1.21
CA GLU A 305 1.29 -6.62 0.30
C GLU A 305 1.27 -5.23 -0.36
N LEU A 306 2.31 -4.43 -0.07
CA LEU A 306 2.43 -3.07 -0.58
C LEU A 306 3.29 -2.94 -1.83
N GLY A 307 4.38 -3.71 -1.92
CA GLY A 307 5.44 -3.46 -2.89
C GLY A 307 5.03 -3.74 -4.33
N ALA A 308 4.37 -4.87 -4.60
CA ALA A 308 3.83 -5.16 -5.92
C ALA A 308 2.54 -4.38 -6.17
N THR A 309 1.69 -4.27 -5.14
CA THR A 309 0.42 -3.55 -5.22
C THR A 309 0.62 -2.10 -5.64
N MET A 310 1.46 -1.31 -4.97
CA MET A 310 1.64 0.12 -5.29
C MET A 310 2.10 0.39 -6.73
N VAL A 311 2.84 -0.55 -7.32
CA VAL A 311 3.34 -0.45 -8.69
C VAL A 311 2.25 -0.82 -9.70
N LEU A 312 1.45 -1.85 -9.41
CA LEU A 312 0.47 -2.43 -10.35
C LEU A 312 -0.95 -1.91 -10.16
N LEU A 313 -1.23 -1.21 -9.06
CA LEU A 313 -2.58 -0.81 -8.69
C LEU A 313 -3.17 0.11 -9.78
N PRO A 314 -4.27 -0.29 -10.43
CA PRO A 314 -4.95 0.59 -11.36
C PRO A 314 -5.56 1.78 -10.62
N ALA A 315 -5.68 2.90 -11.33
CA ALA A 315 -6.16 4.14 -10.76
C ALA A 315 -7.56 3.97 -10.12
N GLY A 316 -7.66 4.35 -8.85
CA GLY A 316 -8.89 4.33 -8.05
C GLY A 316 -9.48 2.95 -7.76
N LEU A 317 -8.75 1.86 -7.98
CA LEU A 317 -9.09 0.58 -7.37
C LEU A 317 -8.90 0.68 -5.84
N PRO A 318 -9.95 0.41 -5.03
CA PRO A 318 -9.83 0.36 -3.58
C PRO A 318 -8.77 -0.67 -3.16
N ASN A 319 -7.91 -0.31 -2.20
CA ASN A 319 -6.85 -1.21 -1.74
C ASN A 319 -6.51 -1.00 -0.27
N PHE A 320 -6.67 -2.06 0.51
CA PHE A 320 -6.47 -2.05 1.94
C PHE A 320 -5.02 -1.75 2.37
N ALA A 321 -4.03 -2.36 1.72
CA ALA A 321 -2.63 -2.15 2.06
C ALA A 321 -2.24 -0.67 1.96
N GLN A 322 -2.63 0.00 0.86
CA GLN A 322 -2.43 1.43 0.67
C GLN A 322 -3.09 2.27 1.76
N ARG A 323 -4.30 1.89 2.19
CA ARG A 323 -5.04 2.60 3.24
C ARG A 323 -4.33 2.49 4.57
N LEU A 324 -3.93 1.27 4.95
CA LEU A 324 -3.16 1.03 6.17
C LEU A 324 -1.87 1.85 6.15
N LEU A 325 -1.20 1.90 4.99
CA LEU A 325 -0.01 2.73 4.78
C LEU A 325 -0.26 4.21 5.00
N ASN A 326 -1.33 4.74 4.40
CA ASN A 326 -1.71 6.14 4.57
C ASN A 326 -2.03 6.45 6.03
N GLN A 327 -2.73 5.56 6.73
CA GLN A 327 -3.04 5.72 8.15
C GLN A 327 -1.76 5.75 9.01
N MET A 328 -0.80 4.86 8.74
CA MET A 328 0.51 4.89 9.41
C MET A 328 1.30 6.16 9.09
N HIS A 329 1.35 6.55 7.82
CA HIS A 329 2.06 7.74 7.37
C HIS A 329 1.51 9.03 8.00
N TYR A 330 0.19 9.07 8.26
CA TYR A 330 -0.47 10.20 8.91
C TYR A 330 -0.65 10.03 10.42
N ALA A 331 0.15 9.15 11.05
CA ALA A 331 0.16 8.90 12.50
C ALA A 331 -1.23 8.64 13.11
N ARG A 332 -2.12 7.94 12.38
CA ARG A 332 -3.46 7.57 12.84
C ARG A 332 -3.43 6.25 13.59
N ASP A 333 -2.75 6.23 14.73
CA ASP A 333 -2.59 5.09 15.62
C ASP A 333 -3.90 4.32 15.87
N GLN A 334 -4.99 4.99 16.24
CA GLN A 334 -6.28 4.37 16.55
C GLN A 334 -6.91 3.67 15.33
N GLN A 335 -6.75 4.24 14.13
CA GLN A 335 -7.26 3.64 12.89
C GLN A 335 -6.40 2.46 12.44
N VAL A 336 -5.07 2.56 12.57
CA VAL A 336 -4.14 1.46 12.29
C VAL A 336 -4.44 0.29 13.22
N ILE A 337 -4.61 0.55 14.52
CA ILE A 337 -4.97 -0.44 15.52
C ILE A 337 -6.29 -1.12 15.15
N ALA A 338 -7.35 -0.37 14.87
CA ALA A 338 -8.65 -0.93 14.49
C ALA A 338 -8.56 -1.80 13.22
N SER A 339 -7.85 -1.31 12.20
CA SER A 339 -7.56 -2.05 10.96
C SER A 339 -6.85 -3.38 11.23
N CYS A 340 -5.83 -3.39 12.09
CA CYS A 340 -5.12 -4.60 12.50
C CYS A 340 -6.01 -5.58 13.26
N VAL A 341 -6.84 -5.09 14.20
CA VAL A 341 -7.81 -5.92 14.93
C VAL A 341 -8.80 -6.58 13.97
N VAL A 342 -9.35 -5.81 13.02
CA VAL A 342 -10.29 -6.35 12.02
C VAL A 342 -9.62 -7.44 11.17
N LEU A 343 -8.38 -7.24 10.73
CA LEU A 343 -7.63 -8.26 9.98
C LEU A 343 -7.42 -9.55 10.80
N VAL A 344 -7.03 -9.43 12.06
CA VAL A 344 -6.82 -10.59 12.95
C VAL A 344 -8.15 -11.35 13.15
N LEU A 345 -9.24 -10.63 13.45
CA LEU A 345 -10.56 -11.23 13.62
C LEU A 345 -11.04 -11.90 12.33
N LEU A 346 -10.86 -11.24 11.18
CA LEU A 346 -11.21 -11.78 9.88
C LEU A 346 -10.46 -13.09 9.60
N PHE A 347 -9.16 -13.14 9.87
CA PHE A 347 -8.36 -14.35 9.69
C PHE A 347 -8.89 -15.50 10.55
N LEU A 348 -9.18 -15.25 11.83
CA LEU A 348 -9.72 -16.26 12.75
C LEU A 348 -11.10 -16.76 12.30
N VAL A 349 -11.98 -15.85 11.89
CA VAL A 349 -13.33 -16.18 11.37
C VAL A 349 -13.23 -16.99 10.08
N LEU A 350 -12.39 -16.58 9.13
CA LEU A 350 -12.21 -17.27 7.86
C LEU A 350 -11.64 -18.68 8.08
N ALA A 351 -10.63 -18.82 8.93
CA ALA A 351 -10.08 -20.12 9.31
C ALA A 351 -11.14 -21.02 9.97
N GLY A 352 -11.92 -20.49 10.93
CA GLY A 352 -12.95 -21.23 11.64
C GLY A 352 -14.13 -21.65 10.75
N ALA A 353 -14.61 -20.75 9.89
CA ALA A 353 -15.70 -21.00 8.94
C ALA A 353 -15.30 -22.09 7.94
N ILE A 354 -14.09 -22.01 7.42
CA ILE A 354 -13.60 -22.98 6.44
C ILE A 354 -13.37 -24.35 7.09
N VAL A 355 -12.76 -24.44 8.28
CA VAL A 355 -12.63 -25.71 9.02
C VAL A 355 -14.01 -26.32 9.28
N SER A 356 -15.01 -25.50 9.61
CA SER A 356 -16.39 -25.95 9.82
C SER A 356 -17.02 -26.47 8.52
N LEU A 357 -16.88 -25.74 7.41
CA LEU A 357 -17.36 -26.15 6.09
C LEU A 357 -16.75 -27.47 5.63
N LEU A 358 -15.47 -27.71 5.93
CA LEU A 358 -14.79 -28.95 5.53
C LEU A 358 -15.04 -30.13 6.46
N ARG A 359 -15.46 -29.88 7.71
CA ARG A 359 -16.09 -30.91 8.54
C ARG A 359 -17.49 -31.28 8.04
N LEU A 360 -18.23 -30.31 7.50
CA LEU A 360 -19.55 -30.50 6.88
C LEU A 360 -19.47 -31.11 5.46
N ALA A 361 -18.30 -31.02 4.81
CA ALA A 361 -18.03 -31.51 3.46
C ALA A 361 -18.06 -33.04 3.28
N SER A 362 -18.35 -33.81 4.34
CA SER A 362 -18.77 -35.21 4.21
C SER A 362 -20.13 -35.39 3.52
N THR A 363 -20.84 -34.29 3.21
CA THR A 363 -22.13 -34.34 2.52
C THR A 363 -22.14 -33.48 1.25
N ARG A 364 -22.82 -33.98 0.21
CA ARG A 364 -22.95 -33.45 -1.17
C ARG A 364 -23.37 -31.98 -1.33
N ARG A 365 -23.48 -31.19 -0.26
CA ARG A 365 -24.02 -29.81 -0.24
C ARG A 365 -22.98 -28.71 -0.53
N VAL A 366 -21.67 -29.02 -0.48
CA VAL A 366 -20.61 -28.01 -0.74
C VAL A 366 -20.62 -27.50 -2.19
N ALA A 367 -21.05 -28.32 -3.15
CA ALA A 367 -21.18 -27.91 -4.55
C ALA A 367 -22.31 -26.90 -4.81
N GLN A 368 -23.25 -26.73 -3.86
CA GLN A 368 -24.42 -25.85 -4.01
C GLN A 368 -24.21 -24.45 -3.40
N ILE A 369 -23.21 -24.27 -2.53
CA ILE A 369 -22.98 -23.01 -1.80
C ILE A 369 -21.95 -22.11 -2.52
N LEU A 370 -21.02 -22.72 -3.28
CA LEU A 370 -20.00 -22.00 -4.03
C LEU A 370 -20.55 -21.01 -5.08
N PRO A 371 -21.66 -21.31 -5.82
CA PRO A 371 -22.25 -20.35 -6.77
C PRO A 371 -22.91 -19.14 -6.09
N LEU A 372 -23.48 -19.32 -4.89
CA LEU A 372 -24.13 -18.24 -4.12
C LEU A 372 -23.10 -17.23 -3.57
N LEU A 373 -21.93 -17.72 -3.14
CA LEU A 373 -20.83 -16.86 -2.70
C LEU A 373 -20.19 -16.07 -3.86
N LEU A 374 -20.16 -16.65 -5.07
CA LEU A 374 -19.70 -15.99 -6.28
C LEU A 374 -20.70 -14.93 -6.81
N MET A 375 -22.01 -15.13 -6.64
CA MET A 375 -23.02 -14.12 -6.98
C MET A 375 -23.00 -12.91 -6.03
N ALA A 376 -22.71 -13.11 -4.74
CA ALA A 376 -22.60 -12.00 -3.79
C ALA A 376 -21.39 -11.08 -4.06
N LEU A 377 -20.38 -11.58 -4.78
CA LEU A 377 -19.21 -10.80 -5.23
C LEU A 377 -19.47 -10.00 -6.53
N ALA A 378 -20.63 -10.19 -7.17
CA ALA A 378 -21.00 -9.51 -8.41
C ALA A 378 -22.02 -8.37 -8.22
N ALA A 379 -22.50 -8.14 -7.00
CA ALA A 379 -23.48 -7.09 -6.69
C ALA A 379 -22.79 -5.93 -5.94
N GLY A 380 -22.19 -5.03 -6.70
CA GLY A 380 -21.54 -3.83 -6.16
C GLY A 380 -21.24 -2.83 -7.26
N CYS A 381 -22.29 -2.36 -7.94
CA CYS A 381 -22.20 -1.21 -8.83
C CYS A 381 -23.15 -0.14 -8.32
N ASP A 382 -22.68 0.68 -7.37
CA ASP A 382 -23.28 2.00 -7.17
C ASP A 382 -22.61 2.96 -8.15
N ASP A 383 -23.10 2.97 -9.39
CA ASP A 383 -22.82 4.01 -10.36
C ASP A 383 -23.50 5.30 -9.88
N THR A 384 -22.82 6.03 -8.99
CA THR A 384 -23.12 7.45 -8.83
C THR A 384 -22.80 8.12 -10.17
N LYS A 385 -23.84 8.54 -10.89
CA LYS A 385 -23.73 9.23 -12.19
C LYS A 385 -22.99 10.56 -12.02
N ALA A 386 -21.66 10.51 -12.03
CA ALA A 386 -20.82 11.69 -12.22
C ALA A 386 -21.04 12.22 -13.64
N GLY A 387 -21.11 13.54 -13.80
CA GLY A 387 -21.11 14.14 -15.13
C GLY A 387 -19.75 13.88 -15.79
N THR A 388 -19.73 13.43 -17.05
CA THR A 388 -18.50 13.38 -17.83
C THR A 388 -18.04 14.82 -18.09
N PRO A 389 -16.90 15.27 -17.54
CA PRO A 389 -16.45 16.64 -17.72
C PRO A 389 -16.10 16.86 -19.18
N ARG A 390 -16.40 18.05 -19.69
CA ARG A 390 -15.89 18.47 -21.00
C ARG A 390 -14.41 18.82 -20.84
N VAL A 391 -13.55 17.86 -21.16
CA VAL A 391 -12.09 18.06 -21.20
C VAL A 391 -11.78 18.95 -22.41
N VAL A 392 -11.23 20.12 -22.15
CA VAL A 392 -10.83 21.10 -23.17
C VAL A 392 -9.41 20.82 -23.64
N GLU A 393 -8.53 20.46 -22.70
CA GLU A 393 -7.11 20.28 -22.98
C GLU A 393 -6.46 19.31 -21.99
N THR A 394 -5.35 18.70 -22.39
CA THR A 394 -4.49 17.94 -21.49
C THR A 394 -3.03 18.09 -21.90
N PHE A 395 -2.16 18.25 -20.91
CA PHE A 395 -0.73 18.34 -21.11
C PHE A 395 0.01 17.69 -19.93
N GLY A 396 1.27 17.36 -20.13
CA GLY A 396 2.05 16.60 -19.17
C GLY A 396 2.16 15.11 -19.51
N ARG A 397 3.32 14.56 -19.18
CA ARG A 397 3.60 13.12 -19.18
C ARG A 397 4.64 12.83 -18.10
N THR A 398 4.80 11.56 -17.75
CA THR A 398 5.86 11.12 -16.83
C THR A 398 7.23 11.51 -17.37
N GLY A 399 8.01 12.26 -16.59
CA GLY A 399 9.39 12.60 -16.94
C GLY A 399 9.91 13.84 -16.22
N ALA A 400 11.22 14.07 -16.34
CA ALA A 400 11.94 15.17 -15.73
C ALA A 400 12.26 16.33 -16.71
N GLY A 401 11.78 16.26 -17.95
CA GLY A 401 11.94 17.32 -18.95
C GLY A 401 10.94 18.48 -18.78
N PRO A 402 11.08 19.55 -19.60
CA PRO A 402 10.13 20.66 -19.67
C PRO A 402 8.74 20.18 -20.08
N GLY A 403 7.71 20.56 -19.33
CA GLY A 403 6.32 20.13 -19.55
C GLY A 403 6.06 18.67 -19.17
N GLU A 404 7.02 17.97 -18.58
CA GLU A 404 6.87 16.63 -18.01
C GLU A 404 6.79 16.72 -16.49
N PHE A 405 6.20 15.73 -15.82
CA PHE A 405 6.02 15.74 -14.37
C PHE A 405 6.41 14.41 -13.71
N LEU A 406 6.91 14.49 -12.48
CA LEU A 406 7.05 13.35 -11.58
C LEU A 406 6.18 13.59 -10.33
N TYR A 407 4.96 13.07 -10.39
CA TYR A 407 3.93 13.19 -9.36
C TYR A 407 3.67 14.67 -8.98
N PRO A 408 3.05 15.45 -9.88
CA PRO A 408 2.72 16.86 -9.62
C PRO A 408 1.74 16.96 -8.45
N ARG A 409 1.86 18.00 -7.61
CA ARG A 409 1.03 18.13 -6.39
C ARG A 409 0.40 19.50 -6.21
N ALA A 410 1.10 20.57 -6.55
CA ALA A 410 0.56 21.92 -6.45
C ALA A 410 0.34 22.51 -7.84
N ILE A 411 -0.70 23.31 -7.98
CA ILE A 411 -0.97 24.13 -9.16
C ILE A 411 -1.48 25.48 -8.70
N GLU A 412 -1.04 26.55 -9.36
CA GLU A 412 -1.53 27.91 -9.13
C GLU A 412 -1.51 28.71 -10.43
N LEU A 413 -2.44 29.65 -10.58
CA LEU A 413 -2.51 30.54 -11.74
C LEU A 413 -1.89 31.91 -11.39
N ASP A 414 -1.02 32.41 -12.26
CA ASP A 414 -0.52 33.78 -12.18
C ASP A 414 -1.49 34.75 -12.90
N ALA A 415 -1.39 36.05 -12.60
CA ALA A 415 -2.27 37.09 -13.15
C ALA A 415 -2.16 37.24 -14.68
N ASP A 416 -1.05 36.81 -15.28
CA ASP A 416 -0.85 36.77 -16.73
C ASP A 416 -1.47 35.52 -17.38
N GLY A 417 -2.10 34.64 -16.59
CA GLY A 417 -2.68 33.38 -17.04
C GLY A 417 -1.69 32.23 -17.13
N SER A 418 -0.41 32.42 -16.79
CA SER A 418 0.54 31.32 -16.70
C SER A 418 0.19 30.37 -15.57
N VAL A 419 0.49 29.08 -15.77
CA VAL A 419 0.17 27.98 -14.87
C VAL A 419 1.46 27.54 -14.18
N LEU A 420 1.53 27.66 -12.86
CA LEU A 420 2.65 27.20 -12.05
C LEU A 420 2.33 25.80 -11.53
N VAL A 421 3.22 24.83 -11.75
CA VAL A 421 3.02 23.44 -11.27
C VAL A 421 4.27 22.96 -10.54
N ALA A 422 4.11 22.55 -9.27
CA ALA A 422 5.17 21.85 -8.54
C ALA A 422 5.00 20.34 -8.57
N ASP A 423 6.13 19.64 -8.67
CA ASP A 423 6.18 18.18 -8.56
C ASP A 423 7.15 17.70 -7.47
N LYS A 424 7.27 16.37 -7.31
CA LYS A 424 8.09 15.77 -6.25
C LYS A 424 9.60 15.95 -6.43
N THR A 425 10.07 16.49 -7.56
CA THR A 425 11.50 16.78 -7.74
C THR A 425 11.91 18.12 -7.10
N GLY A 426 10.95 18.87 -6.54
CA GLY A 426 11.21 20.20 -6.01
C GLY A 426 11.37 21.26 -7.10
N ARG A 427 10.99 20.97 -8.34
CA ARG A 427 10.87 21.98 -9.40
C ARG A 427 9.46 22.54 -9.44
N ILE A 428 9.37 23.82 -9.79
CA ILE A 428 8.14 24.52 -10.10
C ILE A 428 8.24 24.99 -11.54
N GLN A 429 7.41 24.42 -12.41
CA GLN A 429 7.39 24.80 -13.83
C GLN A 429 6.33 25.86 -14.07
N ARG A 430 6.71 26.95 -14.73
CA ARG A 430 5.81 27.97 -15.26
C ARG A 430 5.45 27.57 -16.69
N LEU A 431 4.17 27.42 -16.95
CA LEU A 431 3.64 26.91 -18.21
C LEU A 431 2.66 27.94 -18.81
N SER A 432 2.49 27.91 -20.13
CA SER A 432 1.35 28.56 -20.77
C SER A 432 0.05 27.80 -20.41
N PRO A 433 -1.14 28.40 -20.59
CA PRO A 433 -2.41 27.69 -20.45
C PRO A 433 -2.51 26.41 -21.30
N GLU A 434 -1.78 26.38 -22.42
CA GLU A 434 -1.70 25.26 -23.37
C GLU A 434 -0.61 24.22 -22.99
N GLY A 435 0.07 24.42 -21.85
CA GLY A 435 1.06 23.48 -21.31
C GLY A 435 2.48 23.64 -21.84
N GLN A 436 2.79 24.70 -22.60
CA GLN A 436 4.15 24.97 -23.05
C GLN A 436 5.01 25.48 -21.89
N CYS A 437 6.18 24.88 -21.66
CA CYS A 437 7.05 25.29 -20.57
C CYS A 437 7.75 26.62 -20.88
N LEU A 438 7.48 27.63 -20.06
CA LEU A 438 8.01 29.00 -20.16
C LEU A 438 9.26 29.20 -19.31
N GLY A 439 9.41 28.41 -18.24
CA GLY A 439 10.55 28.48 -17.35
C GLY A 439 10.38 27.59 -16.12
N THR A 440 11.45 27.43 -15.35
CA THR A 440 11.47 26.58 -14.17
C THR A 440 12.13 27.31 -13.00
N ILE A 441 11.50 27.22 -11.84
CA ILE A 441 12.06 27.64 -10.55
C ILE A 441 12.46 26.37 -9.81
N GLN A 442 13.72 26.29 -9.40
CA GLN A 442 14.22 25.15 -8.62
C GLN A 442 14.19 25.51 -7.14
N MET A 443 13.59 24.64 -6.32
CA MET A 443 13.66 24.81 -4.86
C MET A 443 15.14 24.69 -4.40
N PRO A 444 15.61 25.57 -3.49
CA PRO A 444 16.99 25.57 -3.01
C PRO A 444 17.41 24.23 -2.39
N LEU A 445 16.47 23.58 -1.71
CA LEU A 445 16.64 22.27 -1.10
C LEU A 445 15.55 21.34 -1.65
N ALA A 446 15.95 20.17 -2.15
CA ALA A 446 15.01 19.21 -2.78
C ALA A 446 15.27 17.74 -2.37
N ALA A 447 16.38 17.45 -1.67
CA ALA A 447 16.74 16.07 -1.29
C ALA A 447 15.71 15.43 -0.35
N ALA A 448 15.11 16.22 0.54
CA ALA A 448 14.03 15.81 1.43
C ALA A 448 12.66 16.41 1.03
N GLY A 449 12.67 17.49 0.25
CA GLY A 449 11.55 18.42 0.10
C GLY A 449 10.65 18.14 -1.08
N LYS A 450 9.42 17.72 -0.76
CA LYS A 450 8.30 17.75 -1.68
C LYS A 450 7.44 18.98 -1.33
N PRO A 451 7.42 20.09 -2.10
CA PRO A 451 6.53 21.24 -1.87
C PRO A 451 5.07 20.87 -2.16
N THR A 452 4.13 21.19 -1.27
CA THR A 452 2.74 20.69 -1.33
C THR A 452 1.72 21.70 -1.82
N GLY A 453 1.84 22.97 -1.43
CA GLY A 453 0.96 24.07 -1.82
C GLY A 453 1.76 25.33 -2.12
N MET A 454 1.15 26.22 -2.90
CA MET A 454 1.73 27.49 -3.32
C MET A 454 0.64 28.49 -3.66
N SER A 455 0.92 29.77 -3.44
CA SER A 455 0.01 30.86 -3.80
C SER A 455 0.78 32.05 -4.34
N VAL A 456 0.23 32.68 -5.38
CA VAL A 456 0.78 33.92 -5.96
C VAL A 456 0.16 35.10 -5.24
N HIS A 457 0.99 35.92 -4.59
CA HIS A 457 0.54 37.15 -3.97
C HIS A 457 0.28 38.23 -5.04
N LYS A 458 -0.57 39.22 -4.73
CA LYS A 458 -0.98 40.29 -5.67
C LYS A 458 0.16 41.14 -6.24
N ASP A 459 1.33 41.12 -5.62
CA ASP A 459 2.56 41.79 -6.13
C ASP A 459 3.39 40.90 -7.08
N GLY A 460 2.92 39.68 -7.39
CA GLY A 460 3.58 38.72 -8.25
C GLY A 460 4.65 37.86 -7.57
N ARG A 461 4.80 37.95 -6.24
CA ARG A 461 5.66 37.01 -5.49
C ARG A 461 4.95 35.67 -5.30
N LEU A 462 5.71 34.58 -5.39
CA LEU A 462 5.23 33.22 -5.18
C LEU A 462 5.63 32.75 -3.78
N PHE A 463 4.65 32.36 -2.97
CA PHE A 463 4.88 31.76 -1.66
C PHE A 463 4.68 30.26 -1.77
N VAL A 464 5.64 29.48 -1.31
CA VAL A 464 5.66 28.02 -1.44
C VAL A 464 5.76 27.40 -0.05
N ALA A 465 4.81 26.55 0.30
CA ALA A 465 4.87 25.74 1.50
C ALA A 465 5.92 24.63 1.31
N ASP A 466 7.12 24.86 1.85
CA ASP A 466 8.26 23.96 1.73
C ASP A 466 8.19 22.87 2.81
N THR A 467 7.22 21.98 2.65
CA THR A 467 6.67 21.10 3.69
C THR A 467 7.72 20.36 4.53
N HIS A 468 8.74 19.78 3.90
CA HIS A 468 9.73 18.97 4.61
C HIS A 468 10.98 19.76 5.03
N TYR A 469 10.96 21.07 4.77
CA TYR A 469 11.95 22.03 5.29
C TYR A 469 11.31 23.03 6.25
N HIS A 470 10.06 22.78 6.68
CA HIS A 470 9.43 23.43 7.83
C HIS A 470 9.33 24.95 7.73
N ARG A 471 9.17 25.46 6.50
CA ARG A 471 9.17 26.90 6.20
C ARG A 471 8.25 27.24 5.04
N VAL A 472 7.98 28.52 4.88
CA VAL A 472 7.43 29.10 3.65
C VAL A 472 8.56 29.80 2.91
N ALA A 473 8.82 29.39 1.67
CA ALA A 473 9.82 30.02 0.80
C ALA A 473 9.15 31.04 -0.13
N ILE A 474 9.78 32.20 -0.32
CA ILE A 474 9.22 33.31 -1.10
C ILE A 474 10.11 33.56 -2.31
N PHE A 475 9.52 33.49 -3.50
CA PHE A 475 10.20 33.75 -4.76
C PHE A 475 9.69 35.04 -5.41
N SER A 476 10.60 35.78 -6.04
CA SER A 476 10.24 36.88 -6.92
C SER A 476 9.54 36.37 -8.18
N ARG A 477 8.90 37.26 -8.94
CA ARG A 477 8.32 36.91 -10.25
C ARG A 477 9.34 36.32 -11.23
N ALA A 478 10.62 36.69 -11.09
CA ALA A 478 11.72 36.15 -11.87
C ALA A 478 12.22 34.76 -11.39
N GLY A 479 11.65 34.23 -10.31
CA GLY A 479 12.02 32.92 -9.77
C GLY A 479 13.21 32.91 -8.81
N GLN A 480 13.65 34.07 -8.31
CA GLN A 480 14.73 34.16 -7.33
C GLN A 480 14.16 34.07 -5.91
N LEU A 481 14.80 33.29 -5.03
CA LEU A 481 14.44 33.27 -3.61
C LEU A 481 14.72 34.65 -3.00
N VAL A 482 13.71 35.30 -2.45
CA VAL A 482 13.79 36.65 -1.86
C VAL A 482 13.51 36.69 -0.36
N GLY A 483 13.04 35.58 0.21
CA GLY A 483 12.80 35.48 1.64
C GLY A 483 12.25 34.12 2.05
N GLU A 484 12.21 33.88 3.34
CA GLU A 484 11.58 32.72 3.95
C GLU A 484 11.21 33.01 5.40
N PHE A 485 10.23 32.30 5.94
CA PHE A 485 9.89 32.34 7.36
C PHE A 485 9.39 30.97 7.85
N GLY A 486 9.47 30.77 9.16
CA GLY A 486 9.17 29.51 9.82
C GLY A 486 10.39 28.62 10.05
N GLN A 487 10.25 27.71 11.01
CA GLN A 487 11.26 26.73 11.38
C GLN A 487 10.59 25.49 11.99
N TYR A 488 11.31 24.36 12.11
CA TYR A 488 10.78 23.16 12.74
C TYR A 488 10.39 23.41 14.20
N GLY A 489 9.14 23.09 14.57
CA GLY A 489 8.72 23.13 15.98
C GLY A 489 7.21 23.16 16.19
N GLN A 490 6.81 23.18 17.47
CA GLN A 490 5.41 23.25 17.92
C GLN A 490 5.01 24.64 18.44
N GLY A 491 6.00 25.52 18.71
CA GLY A 491 5.77 26.86 19.23
C GLY A 491 5.19 27.82 18.20
N ASP A 492 4.93 29.04 18.63
CA ASP A 492 4.44 30.13 17.78
C ASP A 492 5.41 30.41 16.63
N GLY A 493 4.86 30.63 15.43
CA GLY A 493 5.62 30.84 14.20
C GLY A 493 6.43 29.63 13.69
N CYS A 494 6.41 28.50 14.37
CA CYS A 494 7.07 27.27 13.96
C CYS A 494 6.10 26.34 13.20
N PHE A 495 6.64 25.45 12.37
CA PHE A 495 5.88 24.47 11.60
C PHE A 495 6.43 23.05 11.78
N ILE A 496 5.55 22.05 11.71
CA ILE A 496 5.97 20.65 11.49
C ILE A 496 5.90 20.30 10.01
N TYR A 497 4.74 20.44 9.35
CA TYR A 497 4.63 20.22 7.92
C TYR A 497 3.68 21.24 7.31
N PRO A 498 4.18 22.43 6.90
CA PRO A 498 3.34 23.44 6.27
C PRO A 498 2.82 22.91 4.92
N THR A 499 1.54 23.16 4.64
CA THR A 499 0.83 22.59 3.49
C THR A 499 0.44 23.61 2.45
N ASP A 500 -0.08 24.77 2.87
CA ASP A 500 -0.60 25.75 1.93
C ASP A 500 -0.57 27.16 2.51
N VAL A 501 -0.67 28.16 1.65
CA VAL A 501 -0.59 29.58 1.98
C VAL A 501 -1.79 30.32 1.38
N ALA A 502 -2.45 31.19 2.14
CA ALA A 502 -3.49 32.08 1.63
C ALA A 502 -3.27 33.51 2.14
N PHE A 503 -3.79 34.50 1.41
CA PHE A 503 -3.62 35.92 1.73
C PHE A 503 -4.97 36.57 1.99
N ALA A 504 -5.06 37.34 3.07
CA ALA A 504 -6.20 38.19 3.33
C ALA A 504 -6.00 39.61 2.75
N PRO A 505 -7.09 40.34 2.45
CA PRO A 505 -7.01 41.69 1.88
C PRO A 505 -6.24 42.69 2.74
N ASP A 506 -6.24 42.49 4.07
CA ASP A 506 -5.53 43.29 5.07
C ASP A 506 -4.02 42.98 5.13
N GLY A 507 -3.52 42.07 4.30
CA GLY A 507 -2.11 41.70 4.22
C GLY A 507 -1.70 40.57 5.14
N ARG A 508 -2.62 39.99 5.92
CA ARG A 508 -2.33 38.79 6.72
C ARG A 508 -2.08 37.57 5.82
N ILE A 509 -1.14 36.72 6.26
CA ILE A 509 -0.76 35.48 5.59
C ILE A 509 -1.24 34.31 6.46
N PHE A 510 -2.05 33.42 5.91
CA PHE A 510 -2.55 32.21 6.57
C PHE A 510 -1.76 31.02 6.05
N VAL A 511 -1.25 30.19 6.95
CA VAL A 511 -0.48 28.99 6.62
C VAL A 511 -1.08 27.79 7.33
N SER A 512 -1.49 26.78 6.57
CA SER A 512 -1.94 25.51 7.14
C SER A 512 -0.76 24.59 7.41
N GLU A 513 -0.84 23.75 8.44
CA GLU A 513 0.18 22.74 8.73
C GLU A 513 -0.40 21.44 9.30
N TYR A 514 0.37 20.36 9.23
CA TYR A 514 0.05 19.09 9.87
C TYR A 514 1.26 18.44 10.54
N GLY A 515 1.03 17.30 11.20
CA GLY A 515 2.08 16.44 11.75
C GLY A 515 2.17 16.48 13.26
N GLY A 516 1.11 16.92 13.93
CA GLY A 516 1.04 17.03 15.39
C GLY A 516 0.59 18.40 15.86
N ASN A 517 0.79 19.46 15.07
CA ASN A 517 0.23 20.78 15.36
C ASN A 517 -1.20 20.94 14.79
N ASP A 518 -1.46 20.35 13.61
CA ASP A 518 -2.72 20.39 12.85
C ASP A 518 -3.55 21.67 13.09
N ARG A 519 -3.01 22.80 12.60
CA ARG A 519 -3.53 24.17 12.85
C ARG A 519 -3.37 25.07 11.62
N ILE A 520 -3.99 26.24 11.69
CA ILE A 520 -3.75 27.37 10.78
C ILE A 520 -3.01 28.46 11.57
N SER A 521 -1.83 28.84 11.09
CA SER A 521 -1.01 29.91 11.67
C SER A 521 -1.13 31.17 10.83
N VAL A 522 -1.33 32.32 11.48
CA VAL A 522 -1.56 33.61 10.84
C VAL A 522 -0.37 34.52 11.10
N PHE A 523 0.09 35.20 10.06
CA PHE A 523 1.26 36.05 10.07
C PHE A 523 0.94 37.42 9.48
N THR A 524 1.76 38.41 9.79
CA THR A 524 1.79 39.71 9.11
C THR A 524 2.34 39.58 7.69
N SER A 525 2.23 40.64 6.89
CA SER A 525 2.77 40.67 5.52
C SER A 525 4.29 40.54 5.44
N ASP A 526 5.01 40.83 6.53
CA ASP A 526 6.46 40.67 6.69
C ASP A 526 6.85 39.32 7.32
N GLY A 527 5.88 38.45 7.65
CA GLY A 527 6.12 37.09 8.13
C GLY A 527 6.27 36.96 9.66
N ALA A 528 5.89 37.99 10.43
CA ALA A 528 5.84 37.89 11.89
C ALA A 528 4.56 37.16 12.33
N PHE A 529 4.68 36.24 13.28
CA PHE A 529 3.54 35.48 13.79
C PHE A 529 2.54 36.38 14.54
N LEU A 530 1.25 36.15 14.32
CA LEU A 530 0.15 36.86 14.98
C LEU A 530 -0.60 35.95 15.94
N PHE A 531 -1.23 34.91 15.42
CA PHE A 531 -2.00 33.94 16.19
C PHE A 531 -2.15 32.63 15.40
N SER A 532 -2.69 31.59 16.05
CA SER A 532 -3.09 30.37 15.37
C SER A 532 -4.42 29.86 15.89
N PHE A 533 -5.11 29.07 15.07
CA PHE A 533 -6.36 28.40 15.44
C PHE A 533 -6.43 26.99 14.88
N GLY A 534 -7.28 26.18 15.48
CA GLY A 534 -7.32 24.74 15.24
C GLY A 534 -6.40 23.97 16.20
N ALA A 535 -6.75 22.70 16.41
CA ALA A 535 -5.98 21.76 17.20
C ALA A 535 -6.15 20.36 16.61
N PRO A 536 -5.20 19.43 16.80
CA PRO A 536 -5.31 18.07 16.28
C PRO A 536 -6.58 17.37 16.79
N GLY A 537 -7.37 16.84 15.87
CA GLY A 537 -8.53 16.04 16.20
C GLY A 537 -9.62 16.05 15.14
N SER A 538 -10.86 15.72 15.55
CA SER A 538 -12.03 15.65 14.65
C SER A 538 -13.27 16.37 15.18
N GLY A 539 -13.22 16.88 16.40
CA GLY A 539 -14.28 17.68 17.02
C GLY A 539 -14.48 19.05 16.36
N PRO A 540 -15.39 19.87 16.91
CA PRO A 540 -15.59 21.26 16.48
C PRO A 540 -14.31 22.09 16.62
N GLY A 541 -13.91 22.79 15.56
CA GLY A 541 -12.70 23.61 15.52
C GLY A 541 -11.39 22.82 15.40
N GLN A 542 -11.40 21.51 15.69
CA GLN A 542 -10.24 20.65 15.51
C GLN A 542 -10.03 20.33 14.03
N LEU A 543 -8.76 20.21 13.65
CA LEU A 543 -8.34 19.93 12.29
C LEU A 543 -7.55 18.64 12.26
N SER A 544 -7.53 18.01 11.09
CA SER A 544 -6.54 17.01 10.80
C SER A 544 -6.08 17.01 9.35
N ARG A 545 -4.78 17.25 9.19
CA ARG A 545 -4.14 17.50 7.90
C ARG A 545 -4.90 18.56 7.08
N PRO A 546 -5.00 19.81 7.56
CA PRO A 546 -5.50 20.90 6.73
C PRO A 546 -4.60 21.02 5.49
N ALA A 547 -5.13 20.70 4.32
CA ALA A 547 -4.34 20.45 3.12
C ALA A 547 -4.29 21.63 2.14
N ALA A 548 -5.34 22.44 2.11
CA ALA A 548 -5.46 23.61 1.27
C ALA A 548 -6.28 24.70 1.95
N LEU A 549 -6.00 25.94 1.57
CA LEU A 549 -6.63 27.16 2.04
C LEU A 549 -7.21 27.91 0.85
N CYS A 550 -8.43 28.43 0.98
CA CYS A 550 -9.02 29.29 -0.03
C CYS A 550 -9.83 30.41 0.62
N LEU A 551 -9.52 31.66 0.30
CA LEU A 551 -10.13 32.83 0.93
C LEU A 551 -11.18 33.45 0.00
N ASP A 552 -12.40 33.63 0.51
CA ASP A 552 -13.47 34.38 -0.17
C ASP A 552 -13.48 35.81 0.35
N GLU A 553 -12.80 36.71 -0.38
CA GLU A 553 -12.66 38.11 0.00
C GLU A 553 -14.01 38.82 0.14
N LYS A 554 -14.99 38.46 -0.69
CA LYS A 554 -16.32 39.11 -0.69
C LYS A 554 -17.11 38.76 0.57
N ARG A 555 -16.92 37.55 1.09
CA ARG A 555 -17.57 37.08 2.31
C ARG A 555 -16.73 37.26 3.57
N GLY A 556 -15.44 37.52 3.44
CA GLY A 556 -14.51 37.56 4.57
C GLY A 556 -14.39 36.21 5.27
N CYS A 557 -14.36 35.12 4.51
CA CYS A 557 -14.29 33.76 5.03
C CYS A 557 -13.09 32.99 4.47
N LEU A 558 -12.50 32.12 5.29
CA LEU A 558 -11.46 31.17 4.93
C LEU A 558 -12.03 29.76 4.87
N TYR A 559 -11.93 29.12 3.71
CA TYR A 559 -12.20 27.69 3.54
C TYR A 559 -10.92 26.89 3.79
N VAL A 560 -11.02 25.89 4.66
CA VAL A 560 -9.92 25.00 5.03
C VAL A 560 -10.28 23.58 4.62
N ALA A 561 -9.50 22.96 3.75
CA ALA A 561 -9.66 21.54 3.42
C ALA A 561 -9.14 20.67 4.56
N ASP A 562 -10.03 20.30 5.48
CA ASP A 562 -9.75 19.43 6.62
C ASP A 562 -9.70 17.96 6.15
N ALA A 563 -8.61 17.63 5.46
CA ALA A 563 -8.53 16.51 4.53
C ALA A 563 -8.78 15.15 5.20
N CYS A 564 -8.15 14.92 6.36
CA CYS A 564 -8.28 13.66 7.07
C CYS A 564 -9.55 13.56 7.92
N ASN A 565 -10.30 14.66 8.10
CA ASN A 565 -11.66 14.61 8.65
C ASN A 565 -12.74 14.63 7.55
N HIS A 566 -12.34 14.68 6.27
CA HIS A 566 -13.22 14.54 5.11
C HIS A 566 -14.33 15.60 5.06
N ARG A 567 -13.95 16.84 5.36
CA ARG A 567 -14.85 18.00 5.39
C ARG A 567 -14.07 19.26 4.99
N ILE A 568 -14.80 20.35 4.77
CA ILE A 568 -14.22 21.69 4.62
C ILE A 568 -14.68 22.51 5.81
N GLY A 569 -13.73 23.07 6.57
CA GLY A 569 -14.03 24.03 7.62
C GLY A 569 -14.18 25.42 7.03
N VAL A 570 -15.22 26.15 7.45
CA VAL A 570 -15.44 27.55 7.07
C VAL A 570 -15.17 28.40 8.30
N TYR A 571 -14.21 29.30 8.20
CA TYR A 571 -13.77 30.18 9.29
C TYR A 571 -13.95 31.64 8.89
N ASP A 572 -14.13 32.53 9.86
CA ASP A 572 -13.85 33.94 9.63
C ASP A 572 -12.33 34.20 9.63
N LEU A 573 -11.93 35.43 9.31
CA LEU A 573 -10.51 35.81 9.25
C LEU A 573 -9.84 35.90 10.63
N ASP A 574 -10.61 35.83 11.72
CA ASP A 574 -10.10 35.83 13.10
C ASP A 574 -10.02 34.41 13.68
N GLY A 575 -10.29 33.39 12.85
CA GLY A 575 -10.11 31.98 13.20
C GLY A 575 -11.31 31.34 13.90
N ARG A 576 -12.46 32.01 13.96
CA ARG A 576 -13.68 31.42 14.50
C ARG A 576 -14.32 30.50 13.46
N LEU A 577 -14.60 29.27 13.86
CA LEU A 577 -15.37 28.33 13.04
C LEU A 577 -16.81 28.82 12.86
N LEU A 578 -17.23 28.95 11.60
CA LEU A 578 -18.59 29.34 11.19
C LEU A 578 -19.44 28.10 10.90
N SER A 579 -18.92 27.19 10.07
CA SER A 579 -19.65 25.99 9.65
C SER A 579 -18.72 24.92 9.05
N TYR A 580 -19.29 23.76 8.71
CA TYR A 580 -18.64 22.75 7.90
C TYR A 580 -19.39 22.52 6.60
N ILE A 581 -18.65 22.21 5.54
CA ILE A 581 -19.20 21.74 4.26
C ILE A 581 -18.77 20.28 4.06
N GLY A 582 -19.75 19.47 3.70
CA GLY A 582 -19.58 18.06 3.41
C GLY A 582 -19.40 17.18 4.65
N SER A 583 -19.37 15.88 4.40
CA SER A 583 -19.15 14.85 5.40
C SER A 583 -18.47 13.66 4.75
N LEU A 584 -17.92 12.76 5.56
CA LEU A 584 -17.27 11.56 5.06
C LEU A 584 -18.21 10.68 4.20
N GLY A 585 -17.77 10.30 2.99
CA GLY A 585 -18.43 9.28 2.17
C GLY A 585 -18.18 9.39 0.66
N LEU A 586 -19.00 8.67 -0.12
CA LEU A 586 -18.91 8.58 -1.59
C LEU A 586 -20.05 9.31 -2.32
N GLY A 587 -21.14 9.63 -1.63
CA GLY A 587 -22.32 10.25 -2.21
C GLY A 587 -22.15 11.73 -2.58
N VAL A 588 -23.22 12.31 -3.11
CA VAL A 588 -23.33 13.76 -3.37
C VAL A 588 -23.29 14.52 -2.05
N GLY A 589 -22.47 15.57 -1.97
CA GLY A 589 -22.23 16.33 -0.74
C GLY A 589 -21.32 15.62 0.25
N GLN A 590 -20.94 14.36 -0.01
CA GLN A 590 -19.91 13.67 0.77
C GLN A 590 -18.54 13.82 0.12
N LEU A 591 -17.50 13.78 0.95
CA LEU A 591 -16.12 14.03 0.60
C LEU A 591 -15.24 12.89 1.09
N ARG A 592 -14.13 12.64 0.38
CA ARG A 592 -13.05 11.77 0.85
C ARG A 592 -11.70 12.38 0.52
N TYR A 593 -10.95 12.75 1.56
CA TYR A 593 -9.66 13.42 1.46
C TYR A 593 -9.69 14.64 0.51
N PRO A 594 -10.45 15.71 0.81
CA PRO A 594 -10.37 16.95 0.05
C PRO A 594 -8.96 17.54 0.19
N TYR A 595 -8.21 17.64 -0.91
CA TYR A 595 -6.80 18.04 -0.90
C TYR A 595 -6.57 19.42 -1.54
N GLY A 596 -7.37 19.79 -2.55
CA GLY A 596 -7.28 21.09 -3.21
C GLY A 596 -8.61 21.82 -3.18
N LEU A 597 -8.56 23.15 -3.04
CA LEU A 597 -9.70 24.05 -3.09
C LEU A 597 -9.43 25.17 -4.08
N SER A 598 -10.46 25.60 -4.79
CA SER A 598 -10.39 26.81 -5.61
C SER A 598 -11.76 27.47 -5.67
N LEU A 599 -11.79 28.81 -5.81
CA LEU A 599 -13.03 29.58 -5.85
C LEU A 599 -13.31 30.10 -7.26
N LEU A 600 -14.54 29.91 -7.71
CA LEU A 600 -15.06 30.60 -8.89
C LEU A 600 -15.41 32.05 -8.54
N ALA A 601 -15.45 32.93 -9.54
CA ALA A 601 -15.73 34.35 -9.35
C ALA A 601 -17.11 34.66 -8.70
N ASP A 602 -18.04 33.72 -8.80
CA ASP A 602 -19.37 33.75 -8.17
C ASP A 602 -19.40 33.17 -6.74
N GLY A 603 -18.24 32.79 -6.20
CA GLY A 603 -18.06 32.26 -4.84
C GLY A 603 -18.29 30.75 -4.72
N ARG A 604 -18.64 30.04 -5.80
CA ARG A 604 -18.73 28.56 -5.75
C ARG A 604 -17.36 27.95 -5.49
N ILE A 605 -17.35 26.87 -4.71
CA ILE A 605 -16.14 26.20 -4.24
C ILE A 605 -15.93 24.95 -5.08
N VAL A 606 -14.78 24.84 -5.74
CA VAL A 606 -14.35 23.64 -6.46
C VAL A 606 -13.42 22.85 -5.57
N VAL A 607 -13.82 21.62 -5.27
CA VAL A 607 -13.13 20.74 -4.32
C VAL A 607 -12.49 19.59 -5.09
N CYS A 608 -11.19 19.41 -4.91
CA CYS A 608 -10.44 18.30 -5.46
C CYS A 608 -10.35 17.15 -4.44
N GLU A 609 -11.02 16.04 -4.73
CA GLU A 609 -11.09 14.88 -3.83
C GLU A 609 -10.02 13.84 -4.19
N TYR A 610 -8.94 13.81 -3.43
CA TYR A 610 -7.88 12.80 -3.57
C TYR A 610 -8.42 11.38 -3.39
N GLY A 611 -9.33 11.20 -2.42
CA GLY A 611 -9.83 9.88 -2.04
C GLY A 611 -10.86 9.30 -3.00
N ASN A 612 -11.65 10.16 -3.67
CA ASN A 612 -12.73 9.77 -4.56
C ASN A 612 -12.38 9.95 -6.05
N ASN A 613 -11.19 10.45 -6.38
CA ASN A 613 -10.71 10.67 -7.77
C ASN A 613 -11.69 11.52 -8.60
N ARG A 614 -12.20 12.59 -8.01
CA ARG A 614 -13.21 13.46 -8.63
C ARG A 614 -13.07 14.90 -8.19
N LEU A 615 -13.73 15.80 -8.92
CA LEU A 615 -14.01 17.15 -8.45
C LEU A 615 -15.47 17.26 -8.03
N GLN A 616 -15.73 18.10 -7.03
CA GLN A 616 -17.08 18.44 -6.61
C GLN A 616 -17.22 19.95 -6.44
N VAL A 617 -18.30 20.53 -7.00
CA VAL A 617 -18.58 21.96 -6.92
C VAL A 617 -19.66 22.19 -5.87
N PHE A 618 -19.39 23.04 -4.90
CA PHE A 618 -20.32 23.42 -3.85
C PHE A 618 -20.78 24.86 -4.00
N SER A 619 -22.02 25.11 -3.58
CA SER A 619 -22.46 26.46 -3.28
C SER A 619 -21.76 26.95 -2.01
N PRO A 620 -21.67 28.27 -1.81
CA PRO A 620 -21.13 28.85 -0.58
C PRO A 620 -21.84 28.41 0.69
N GLU A 621 -23.13 28.08 0.58
CA GLU A 621 -23.97 27.56 1.67
C GLU A 621 -23.73 26.06 1.93
N GLY A 622 -22.81 25.43 1.18
CA GLY A 622 -22.41 24.03 1.37
C GLY A 622 -23.26 23.01 0.62
N ARG A 623 -24.10 23.42 -0.32
CA ARG A 623 -24.87 22.49 -1.16
C ARG A 623 -24.01 21.99 -2.32
N SER A 624 -23.94 20.67 -2.53
CA SER A 624 -23.30 20.10 -3.72
C SER A 624 -24.11 20.43 -4.98
N LEU A 625 -23.44 20.99 -5.98
CA LEU A 625 -24.03 21.46 -7.24
C LEU A 625 -23.65 20.58 -8.43
N ALA A 626 -22.43 20.06 -8.46
CA ALA A 626 -21.94 19.23 -9.56
C ALA A 626 -20.83 18.27 -9.11
N LEU A 627 -20.76 17.11 -9.75
CA LEU A 627 -19.70 16.12 -9.60
C LEU A 627 -19.09 15.83 -10.97
N TYR A 628 -17.76 15.87 -11.04
CA TYR A 628 -17.02 15.67 -12.27
C TYR A 628 -15.92 14.61 -12.09
N GLY A 629 -15.88 13.70 -13.06
CA GLY A 629 -14.84 12.70 -13.17
C GLY A 629 -15.02 11.49 -12.26
N GLN A 630 -14.17 10.50 -12.50
CA GLN A 630 -14.15 9.20 -11.84
C GLN A 630 -12.73 8.64 -11.84
N ALA A 631 -12.49 7.60 -11.06
CA ALA A 631 -11.24 6.84 -11.08
C ALA A 631 -10.85 6.36 -12.49
N GLY A 632 -9.60 6.56 -12.89
CA GLY A 632 -9.04 5.97 -14.11
C GLY A 632 -7.91 6.77 -14.75
N ARG A 633 -7.59 6.44 -16.01
CA ARG A 633 -6.49 7.07 -16.78
C ARG A 633 -6.93 7.70 -18.11
N GLN A 634 -8.20 7.53 -18.50
CA GLN A 634 -8.74 8.14 -19.72
C GLN A 634 -9.02 9.64 -19.51
N LEU A 635 -9.40 10.35 -20.57
CA LEU A 635 -9.83 11.74 -20.47
C LEU A 635 -11.10 11.83 -19.63
N GLY A 636 -11.13 12.78 -18.70
CA GLY A 636 -12.23 12.95 -17.75
C GLY A 636 -12.19 11.97 -16.57
N GLN A 637 -11.22 11.06 -16.55
CA GLN A 637 -10.91 10.22 -15.39
C GLN A 637 -9.67 10.75 -14.67
N LEU A 638 -9.58 10.53 -13.35
CA LEU A 638 -8.49 10.99 -12.50
C LEU A 638 -7.87 9.82 -11.72
N ALA A 639 -6.59 9.96 -11.39
CA ALA A 639 -5.86 9.09 -10.50
C ALA A 639 -5.18 9.94 -9.41
N TYR A 640 -5.64 9.83 -8.18
CA TYR A 640 -5.10 10.54 -7.02
C TYR A 640 -4.91 12.04 -7.25
N PRO A 641 -5.97 12.76 -7.69
CA PRO A 641 -5.83 14.16 -8.01
C PRO A 641 -5.48 14.95 -6.74
N TRP A 642 -4.56 15.91 -6.85
CA TRP A 642 -3.98 16.56 -5.68
C TRP A 642 -4.45 18.00 -5.50
N ALA A 643 -4.50 18.76 -6.58
CA ALA A 643 -4.85 20.18 -6.56
C ALA A 643 -5.67 20.57 -7.79
N VAL A 644 -6.35 21.71 -7.69
CA VAL A 644 -7.13 22.31 -8.77
C VAL A 644 -6.97 23.82 -8.70
N ALA A 645 -6.79 24.47 -9.84
CA ALA A 645 -6.89 25.93 -9.98
C ALA A 645 -7.95 26.27 -11.02
N VAL A 646 -8.67 27.38 -10.85
CA VAL A 646 -9.73 27.80 -11.79
C VAL A 646 -9.47 29.19 -12.33
N ASP A 647 -9.74 29.39 -13.61
CA ASP A 647 -9.62 30.70 -14.25
C ASP A 647 -10.97 31.44 -14.34
N ALA A 648 -10.91 32.71 -14.77
CA ALA A 648 -12.10 33.54 -14.98
C ALA A 648 -13.07 33.01 -16.06
N ARG A 649 -12.62 32.09 -16.92
CA ARG A 649 -13.44 31.43 -17.95
C ARG A 649 -14.09 30.14 -17.43
N ARG A 650 -14.00 29.86 -16.13
CA ARG A 650 -14.48 28.63 -15.47
C ARG A 650 -13.81 27.36 -16.02
N ARG A 651 -12.55 27.46 -16.44
CA ARG A 651 -11.72 26.29 -16.73
C ARG A 651 -11.02 25.86 -15.45
N ALA A 652 -11.13 24.58 -15.10
CA ALA A 652 -10.42 23.96 -14.00
C ALA A 652 -9.19 23.22 -14.49
N PHE A 653 -8.03 23.61 -14.01
CA PHE A 653 -6.75 22.95 -14.24
C PHE A 653 -6.53 21.94 -13.11
N VAL A 654 -6.71 20.66 -13.42
CA VAL A 654 -6.71 19.58 -12.44
C VAL A 654 -5.37 18.86 -12.46
N VAL A 655 -4.70 18.81 -11.30
CA VAL A 655 -3.47 18.03 -11.12
C VAL A 655 -3.84 16.56 -10.96
N ASP A 656 -3.77 15.82 -12.06
CA ASP A 656 -4.01 14.37 -12.12
C ASP A 656 -2.71 13.63 -11.74
N ALA A 657 -2.34 13.73 -10.46
CA ALA A 657 -1.01 13.40 -9.96
C ALA A 657 -0.57 11.95 -10.24
N GLY A 658 -1.48 10.99 -10.08
CA GLY A 658 -1.24 9.57 -10.33
C GLY A 658 -1.03 9.25 -11.81
N ASN A 659 -1.47 10.13 -12.72
CA ASN A 659 -1.25 10.00 -14.15
C ASN A 659 -0.15 10.95 -14.68
N ASN A 660 0.53 11.70 -13.80
CA ASN A 660 1.60 12.66 -14.14
C ASN A 660 1.22 13.66 -15.24
N ARG A 661 0.00 14.19 -15.19
CA ARG A 661 -0.53 15.14 -16.17
C ARG A 661 -1.43 16.18 -15.54
N ILE A 662 -1.73 17.22 -16.30
CA ILE A 662 -2.78 18.20 -16.01
C ILE A 662 -3.93 17.99 -17.00
N GLN A 663 -5.16 18.03 -16.52
CA GLN A 663 -6.36 18.09 -17.37
C GLN A 663 -7.08 19.41 -17.16
N VAL A 664 -7.49 20.04 -18.25
CA VAL A 664 -8.24 21.29 -18.24
C VAL A 664 -9.70 20.99 -18.55
N TRP A 665 -10.59 21.21 -17.58
CA TRP A 665 -12.01 20.91 -17.69
C TRP A 665 -12.84 22.18 -17.73
N GLN A 666 -13.88 22.21 -18.56
CA GLN A 666 -14.88 23.28 -18.50
C GLN A 666 -15.95 22.93 -17.45
N LEU A 667 -16.10 23.77 -16.42
CA LEU A 667 -17.00 23.55 -15.27
C LEU A 667 -18.39 24.16 -15.40
#